data_AF-A0AAD6MFT0-F1
#
_entry.id   AF-A0AAD6MFT0-F1
#
_cell.length_a   1.000
_cell.length_b   1.000
_cell.length_c   1.000
_cell.angle_alpha   90.00
_cell.angle_beta   90.00
_cell.angle_gamma   90.00
#
_symmetry.space_group_name_H-M   'P 1'
#
loop_
_entity.id
_entity.type
_entity.pdbx_description
1 polymer ?
#
loop_
_entity_poly.entity_id
_entity_poly.type
_entity_poly.pdbx_seq_one_letter_code
_entity_poly.pdbx_strand_id
1 'polypeptide(L)'
;MTDIQSSSGSGLDEAQMQMQPPPPGTFVDREELIQHVGDFAVSQGYVVTIKQSKRDRVVVLGCDRGGVYRNRKKADEETSAERKRRKRSGSRLTNCPFEAVGKKDDGLWVLTIKNGTHNHEPLKDITEHPSARRFSESEIVLIKEMTEAGLKPRQILKRLRQSNPELLSTPKHVYNVKAKLRQGNMTGRDEPNLCISSLLRAPFFGVRNFKSLRPDKSAGRDKHLSIAEPSWRQRYPMRVPNFIGGRLVNSQSFASIDVINPATQQVVSQVPLTTNEEFRAAVFAAKRAFPQWRDTPITTRQRIMFKFQELIRRDIDKLAMSITTEHGKTLKDAHGDVLRGLEVVEHACGLASLQIGEFVSNISSGIDTYSIREPLGVCAGICPFEFPAMIPLWIFPIAVTCGNTFILKPSEKDPGASVMLAELAMEAGLPNGVLNIVHGTNEIINGICDDDDIKAISFVGPNVVGAYVYARASAKGKRTQSNIGTKNHAVVMPDASVGATINALVAAGFGGAGQKCMALNMAVFVGGLGPWEEKLVEHARALKVTSGTEPDAELGPVISKQEKERIITLIQTGVESGAKLVLDGRNIVVAGYENGNFIGPTILSDVTVNMECYKEDIFGPVLLCMQADSIEEAINIVNGNKYSNGASIFTTSGVAARKFQTEVEVGQVGINVPISVPLPFSSFISAKPSFAGDVNFDARNLKALKPSIFALRSSYYFSTGVVEPSSSLRSPPRVPNLIGGKFVDSQSSSTIDVINPATQEVVSQIPLTTNEEFKAAVSAAKHAFPAWRNTPITTRQRVMLKLQELIRRDIDKLAMNITTEQGKTLKDAHGDVFRGLEVVEHACGMATLQMGEYVPNVANGIDTFSIREPLGVCAGICPFNFPAMIPLWMFPVAVTCGNTFVLKPSEKDPGENLLVHALCKRFGAPLHGASTILAELAMEAGLPNGVLNIVHGTNDIVNAICDDEDIRAISFVGSNTAGMHIYSRASAKGKRVQSNMGAKNHAIVLPDANTDATLNALVAAGFGAAGQRCMALSTIVFVGDSQSWENKLVECAKSLKVNAGTEPDADLGPVISKQAKERVCKLIESGVKSGARLLLDGRNIVVPGYEDGNFIGPTILSGVTADMDCYKEEIFGPVLLCMEADSFEEAIHFVNRNKYGNGAAIFTTSGAAARKFQTEIEAGQVGINVPIPVPLPFFSFTGSKASFAGDLNFYGKAGVNFYTQIKTITQQWKDLPGGGGVSLAMPTSQKL
;
A
#
# COMPACT_ATOMS: atom_id res chain seq x y z
N MET A 1 -52.04 24.49 -57.55
CA MET A 1 -51.60 25.76 -58.16
C MET A 1 -50.12 25.91 -57.86
N THR A 2 -49.18 25.99 -58.79
CA THR A 2 -49.11 25.73 -60.25
C THR A 2 -47.77 26.35 -60.65
N ASP A 3 -46.79 25.49 -60.93
CA ASP A 3 -46.10 25.42 -62.21
C ASP A 3 -45.50 26.65 -62.92
N ILE A 4 -44.27 26.41 -63.41
CA ILE A 4 -43.78 26.66 -64.79
C ILE A 4 -43.12 28.02 -65.18
N GLN A 5 -41.79 27.92 -65.40
CA GLN A 5 -40.96 28.53 -66.49
C GLN A 5 -40.88 30.09 -66.58
N SER A 6 -39.94 30.74 -67.28
CA SER A 6 -38.97 30.30 -68.32
C SER A 6 -37.61 31.03 -68.28
N SER A 7 -36.59 30.31 -68.78
CA SER A 7 -35.47 30.70 -69.65
C SER A 7 -35.70 31.89 -70.62
N SER A 8 -34.71 32.55 -71.27
CA SER A 8 -33.22 32.51 -71.28
C SER A 8 -32.71 33.70 -72.13
N GLY A 9 -31.44 34.12 -72.16
CA GLY A 9 -30.21 33.68 -71.46
C GLY A 9 -28.99 33.62 -72.40
N SER A 10 -27.90 34.34 -72.08
CA SER A 10 -26.59 34.32 -72.78
C SER A 10 -25.50 34.82 -71.82
N GLY A 11 -24.21 34.45 -71.94
CA GLY A 11 -23.59 33.55 -72.93
C GLY A 11 -22.06 33.47 -72.78
N LEU A 12 -21.56 33.38 -71.54
CA LEU A 12 -20.13 33.17 -71.25
C LEU A 12 -19.82 31.67 -71.14
N ASP A 13 -18.65 31.26 -71.63
CA ASP A 13 -18.22 29.86 -71.64
C ASP A 13 -17.57 29.48 -70.30
N GLU A 14 -18.39 29.33 -69.24
CA GLU A 14 -17.96 28.99 -67.87
C GLU A 14 -17.50 27.51 -67.71
N ALA A 15 -16.82 26.97 -68.72
CA ALA A 15 -16.51 25.55 -68.86
C ALA A 15 -15.14 25.11 -68.32
N GLN A 16 -14.40 25.93 -67.55
CA GLN A 16 -13.16 25.49 -66.90
C GLN A 16 -12.68 26.37 -65.72
N MET A 17 -12.95 25.94 -64.47
CA MET A 17 -12.13 26.33 -63.31
C MET A 17 -12.22 25.37 -62.08
N GLN A 18 -12.63 24.12 -62.29
CA GLN A 18 -12.65 23.10 -61.22
C GLN A 18 -11.28 22.44 -61.08
N MET A 19 -10.77 22.36 -59.84
CA MET A 19 -9.52 21.66 -59.53
C MET A 19 -9.62 20.18 -59.90
N GLN A 20 -8.61 19.68 -60.60
CA GLN A 20 -8.54 18.27 -60.97
C GLN A 20 -7.84 17.45 -59.87
N PRO A 21 -8.21 16.17 -59.69
CA PRO A 21 -7.39 15.22 -58.95
C PRO A 21 -6.11 14.87 -59.75
N PRO A 22 -5.02 14.42 -59.08
CA PRO A 22 -3.82 13.97 -59.75
C PRO A 22 -4.08 12.76 -60.65
N PRO A 23 -3.46 12.67 -61.84
CA PRO A 23 -3.57 11.50 -62.70
C PRO A 23 -3.15 10.22 -61.98
N PRO A 24 -3.92 9.12 -62.11
CA PRO A 24 -3.48 7.78 -61.75
C PRO A 24 -2.14 7.42 -62.40
N GLY A 25 -1.34 6.60 -61.73
CA GLY A 25 -0.01 6.22 -62.20
C GLY A 25 0.64 5.15 -61.33
N THR A 26 1.77 4.64 -61.79
CA THR A 26 2.61 3.68 -61.07
C THR A 26 3.97 4.29 -60.74
N PHE A 27 4.47 4.01 -59.54
CA PHE A 27 5.67 4.61 -58.97
C PHE A 27 6.57 3.53 -58.35
N VAL A 28 7.88 3.70 -58.40
CA VAL A 28 8.86 2.72 -57.92
C VAL A 28 8.86 2.66 -56.39
N ASP A 29 8.76 3.83 -55.74
CA ASP A 29 8.68 3.93 -54.27
C ASP A 29 7.51 4.80 -53.77
N ARG A 30 7.40 4.87 -52.43
CA ARG A 30 6.32 5.57 -51.73
C ARG A 30 6.48 7.08 -51.77
N GLU A 31 7.72 7.54 -51.73
CA GLU A 31 8.09 8.95 -51.69
C GLU A 31 7.86 9.59 -53.08
N GLU A 32 8.14 8.87 -54.16
CA GLU A 32 7.83 9.25 -55.54
C GLU A 32 6.31 9.45 -55.76
N LEU A 33 5.46 8.51 -55.32
CA LEU A 33 3.99 8.65 -55.38
C LEU A 33 3.51 9.91 -54.63
N ILE A 34 4.08 10.17 -53.46
CA ILE A 34 3.72 11.34 -52.64
C ILE A 34 4.20 12.64 -53.31
N GLN A 35 5.37 12.62 -53.95
CA GLN A 35 5.93 13.75 -54.68
C GLN A 35 5.05 14.12 -55.88
N HIS A 36 4.68 13.15 -56.73
CA HIS A 36 3.76 13.33 -57.87
C HIS A 36 2.43 13.97 -57.46
N VAL A 37 1.81 13.44 -56.40
CA VAL A 37 0.54 14.00 -55.89
C VAL A 37 0.72 15.37 -55.23
N GLY A 38 1.89 15.64 -54.63
CA GLY A 38 2.24 16.93 -54.06
C GLY A 38 2.42 18.02 -55.11
N ASP A 39 3.23 17.77 -56.13
CA ASP A 39 3.55 18.75 -57.18
C ASP A 39 2.33 19.00 -58.08
N PHE A 40 1.54 17.97 -58.39
CA PHE A 40 0.28 18.14 -59.12
C PHE A 40 -0.72 18.99 -58.31
N ALA A 41 -0.88 18.73 -57.01
CA ALA A 41 -1.77 19.54 -56.16
C ALA A 41 -1.36 21.03 -56.15
N VAL A 42 -0.05 21.31 -56.06
CA VAL A 42 0.48 22.68 -56.16
C VAL A 42 0.16 23.30 -57.54
N SER A 43 0.30 22.56 -58.64
CA SER A 43 -0.07 23.02 -59.98
C SER A 43 -1.57 23.34 -60.14
N GLN A 44 -2.42 22.73 -59.31
CA GLN A 44 -3.87 22.94 -59.26
C GLN A 44 -4.31 23.91 -58.14
N GLY A 45 -3.38 24.60 -57.47
CA GLY A 45 -3.70 25.60 -56.45
C GLY A 45 -4.20 25.04 -55.11
N TYR A 46 -3.83 23.80 -54.75
CA TYR A 46 -4.15 23.20 -53.46
C TYR A 46 -2.97 22.45 -52.80
N VAL A 47 -3.15 22.05 -51.54
CA VAL A 47 -2.15 21.29 -50.76
C VAL A 47 -2.75 19.96 -50.35
N VAL A 48 -1.98 18.88 -50.42
CA VAL A 48 -2.37 17.54 -49.95
C VAL A 48 -1.80 17.24 -48.57
N THR A 49 -2.49 16.40 -47.80
CA THR A 49 -2.02 15.86 -46.52
C THR A 49 -2.20 14.35 -46.47
N ILE A 50 -1.29 13.67 -45.78
CA ILE A 50 -1.33 12.22 -45.56
C ILE A 50 -2.35 11.94 -44.44
N LYS A 51 -3.54 11.46 -44.81
CA LYS A 51 -4.63 11.09 -43.89
C LYS A 51 -4.31 9.82 -43.10
N GLN A 52 -3.73 8.80 -43.76
CA GLN A 52 -3.41 7.49 -43.14
C GLN A 52 -2.26 6.81 -43.89
N SER A 53 -1.31 6.18 -43.19
CA SER A 53 -0.09 5.61 -43.82
C SER A 53 0.65 4.52 -43.00
N LYS A 54 0.07 3.96 -41.92
CA LYS A 54 0.79 3.01 -41.02
C LYS A 54 -0.02 1.79 -40.61
N ARG A 55 -0.11 0.81 -41.53
CA ARG A 55 0.01 -0.65 -41.30
C ARG A 55 -0.08 -1.43 -42.61
N ASP A 56 -0.93 -1.00 -43.54
CA ASP A 56 -1.57 -1.92 -44.50
C ASP A 56 -1.00 -1.87 -45.95
N ARG A 57 0.24 -1.36 -46.15
CA ARG A 57 0.80 -1.02 -47.48
C ARG A 57 -0.06 -0.02 -48.30
N VAL A 58 -0.83 0.83 -47.62
CA VAL A 58 -1.66 1.89 -48.22
C VAL A 58 -1.21 3.27 -47.73
N VAL A 59 -1.21 4.25 -48.63
CA VAL A 59 -1.09 5.69 -48.34
C VAL A 59 -2.37 6.38 -48.80
N VAL A 60 -3.06 7.05 -47.88
CA VAL A 60 -4.26 7.84 -48.17
C VAL A 60 -3.89 9.32 -48.09
N LEU A 61 -4.11 10.04 -49.19
CA LEU A 61 -3.86 11.47 -49.37
C LEU A 61 -5.20 12.21 -49.53
N GLY A 62 -5.29 13.45 -49.05
CA GLY A 62 -6.46 14.29 -49.29
C GLY A 62 -6.16 15.78 -49.16
N CYS A 63 -7.06 16.60 -49.72
CA CYS A 63 -6.82 18.03 -49.91
C CYS A 63 -7.04 18.80 -48.60
N ASP A 64 -6.00 19.52 -48.16
CA ASP A 64 -5.98 20.39 -47.00
C ASP A 64 -6.27 21.84 -47.41
N ARG A 65 -7.45 22.33 -47.00
CA ARG A 65 -7.91 23.69 -47.24
C ARG A 65 -7.56 24.59 -46.06
N GLY A 66 -6.25 24.75 -45.82
CA GLY A 66 -5.65 25.34 -44.62
C GLY A 66 -6.45 26.51 -44.03
N GLY A 67 -7.22 26.22 -42.99
CA GLY A 67 -8.24 27.14 -42.47
C GLY A 67 -7.85 27.75 -41.13
N VAL A 68 -7.54 29.05 -41.12
CA VAL A 68 -7.71 29.87 -39.91
C VAL A 68 -9.23 29.99 -39.67
N TYR A 69 -9.68 29.92 -38.41
CA TYR A 69 -11.07 30.19 -38.06
C TYR A 69 -11.48 31.56 -38.63
N ARG A 70 -12.45 31.59 -39.56
CA ARG A 70 -13.06 32.86 -40.00
C ARG A 70 -13.69 33.51 -38.78
N ASN A 71 -13.10 34.62 -38.32
CA ASN A 71 -13.59 35.39 -37.18
C ASN A 71 -15.06 35.77 -37.43
N ARG A 72 -15.97 35.18 -36.67
CA ARG A 72 -17.34 35.64 -36.63
C ARG A 72 -17.32 36.95 -35.83
N LYS A 73 -17.52 38.08 -36.52
CA LYS A 73 -17.82 39.35 -35.84
C LYS A 73 -18.95 39.11 -34.83
N LYS A 74 -18.90 39.80 -33.68
CA LYS A 74 -20.09 39.99 -32.86
C LYS A 74 -21.20 40.56 -33.76
N ALA A 75 -22.36 39.93 -33.72
CA ALA A 75 -23.62 40.63 -33.82
C ALA A 75 -24.19 40.57 -32.40
N ASP A 76 -24.45 41.72 -31.82
CA ASP A 76 -25.12 41.83 -30.52
C ASP A 76 -26.64 41.74 -30.72
N GLU A 77 -27.40 41.61 -29.62
CA GLU A 77 -28.87 41.75 -29.51
C GLU A 77 -29.79 40.92 -30.45
N GLU A 78 -30.49 39.93 -29.89
CA GLU A 78 -31.95 39.79 -30.08
C GLU A 78 -32.58 38.75 -29.11
N THR A 79 -33.92 38.76 -29.00
CA THR A 79 -34.68 38.29 -27.83
C THR A 79 -35.06 36.80 -27.79
N SER A 80 -35.43 36.34 -26.59
CA SER A 80 -35.83 34.96 -26.29
C SER A 80 -37.26 34.61 -26.72
N ALA A 81 -37.47 34.13 -27.96
CA ALA A 81 -38.79 33.67 -28.40
C ALA A 81 -38.85 32.37 -29.25
N GLU A 82 -37.74 31.72 -29.63
CA GLU A 82 -37.84 30.48 -30.43
C GLU A 82 -36.78 29.41 -30.10
N ARG A 83 -37.16 28.41 -29.27
CA ARG A 83 -36.28 27.30 -28.88
C ARG A 83 -36.94 25.92 -28.98
N LYS A 84 -37.70 25.66 -30.04
CA LYS A 84 -38.23 24.32 -30.39
C LYS A 84 -37.70 23.85 -31.75
N ARG A 85 -37.24 22.59 -31.80
CA ARG A 85 -36.96 21.77 -32.99
C ARG A 85 -36.11 22.38 -34.13
N ARG A 86 -34.80 22.59 -33.88
CA ARG A 86 -33.76 22.33 -34.88
C ARG A 86 -32.60 21.55 -34.26
N LYS A 87 -32.39 20.29 -34.70
CA LYS A 87 -31.12 19.59 -34.50
C LYS A 87 -30.06 20.42 -35.22
N ARG A 88 -29.17 21.09 -34.49
CA ARG A 88 -27.92 21.61 -35.09
C ARG A 88 -27.07 20.40 -35.45
N SER A 89 -27.11 20.00 -36.72
CA SER A 89 -26.04 19.20 -37.31
C SER A 89 -24.71 19.90 -37.00
N GLY A 90 -23.68 19.09 -36.69
CA GLY A 90 -22.40 19.64 -36.25
C GLY A 90 -21.83 20.62 -37.26
N SER A 91 -21.07 21.60 -36.76
CA SER A 91 -20.20 22.45 -37.58
C SER A 91 -19.19 21.56 -38.31
N ARG A 92 -19.57 21.02 -39.47
CA ARG A 92 -18.69 20.24 -40.32
C ARG A 92 -17.48 21.10 -40.66
N LEU A 93 -16.32 20.69 -40.15
CA LEU A 93 -15.06 20.95 -40.83
C LEU A 93 -15.29 20.54 -42.29
N THR A 94 -15.19 21.48 -43.22
CA THR A 94 -15.39 21.24 -44.65
C THR A 94 -14.15 20.58 -45.25
N ASN A 95 -13.79 19.42 -44.69
CA ASN A 95 -12.80 18.51 -45.25
C ASN A 95 -13.15 18.29 -46.73
N CYS A 96 -12.15 18.43 -47.60
CA CYS A 96 -12.36 18.18 -49.01
C CYS A 96 -12.71 16.69 -49.22
N PRO A 97 -13.75 16.36 -50.01
CA PRO A 97 -14.10 14.97 -50.30
C PRO A 97 -13.01 14.24 -51.10
N PHE A 98 -12.08 14.97 -51.72
CA PHE A 98 -10.90 14.43 -52.40
C PHE A 98 -10.14 13.39 -51.55
N GLU A 99 -10.01 12.19 -52.12
CA GLU A 99 -9.23 11.08 -51.58
C GLU A 99 -8.47 10.35 -52.70
N ALA A 100 -7.14 10.47 -52.65
CA ALA A 100 -6.19 9.71 -53.45
C ALA A 100 -5.61 8.57 -52.59
N VAL A 101 -5.54 7.37 -53.15
CA VAL A 101 -5.11 6.16 -52.44
C VAL A 101 -3.99 5.48 -53.23
N GLY A 102 -2.77 5.57 -52.70
CA GLY A 102 -1.65 4.75 -53.15
C GLY A 102 -1.68 3.38 -52.48
N LYS A 103 -1.58 2.30 -53.25
CA LYS A 103 -1.39 0.92 -52.74
C LYS A 103 -0.12 0.31 -53.33
N LYS A 104 0.59 -0.52 -52.58
CA LYS A 104 1.70 -1.30 -53.13
C LYS A 104 1.19 -2.60 -53.76
N ASP A 105 1.42 -2.77 -55.06
CA ASP A 105 0.96 -3.88 -55.91
C ASP A 105 2.10 -4.34 -56.84
N ASP A 106 2.34 -5.65 -56.96
CA ASP A 106 3.47 -6.27 -57.68
C ASP A 106 4.84 -5.55 -57.57
N GLY A 107 5.14 -5.01 -56.39
CA GLY A 107 6.40 -4.34 -56.09
C GLY A 107 6.42 -2.84 -56.38
N LEU A 108 5.50 -2.31 -57.16
CA LEU A 108 5.30 -0.89 -57.45
C LEU A 108 4.21 -0.28 -56.56
N TRP A 109 4.10 1.05 -56.54
CA TRP A 109 3.00 1.78 -55.91
C TRP A 109 2.01 2.28 -56.97
N VAL A 110 0.78 1.80 -56.93
CA VAL A 110 -0.31 2.20 -57.83
C VAL A 110 -1.16 3.27 -57.15
N LEU A 111 -1.34 4.42 -57.80
CA LEU A 111 -2.20 5.51 -57.35
C LEU A 111 -3.61 5.38 -57.95
N THR A 112 -4.63 5.28 -57.09
CA THR A 112 -6.04 5.28 -57.48
C THR A 112 -6.79 6.45 -56.83
N ILE A 113 -7.57 7.20 -57.60
CA ILE A 113 -8.44 8.26 -57.08
C ILE A 113 -9.78 7.64 -56.68
N LYS A 114 -10.09 7.61 -55.37
CA LYS A 114 -11.37 7.10 -54.88
C LYS A 114 -12.49 8.12 -54.99
N ASN A 115 -12.16 9.39 -54.80
CA ASN A 115 -13.09 10.49 -54.94
C ASN A 115 -12.31 11.69 -55.48
N GLY A 116 -12.61 12.09 -56.71
CA GLY A 116 -11.94 13.20 -57.40
C GLY A 116 -12.60 14.56 -57.16
N THR A 117 -13.69 14.64 -56.41
CA THR A 117 -14.44 15.90 -56.26
C THR A 117 -13.81 16.83 -55.22
N HIS A 118 -13.83 18.13 -55.53
CA HIS A 118 -13.38 19.20 -54.66
C HIS A 118 -14.57 20.12 -54.35
N ASN A 119 -14.89 20.35 -53.06
CA ASN A 119 -15.99 21.21 -52.59
C ASN A 119 -15.57 22.70 -52.54
N HIS A 120 -14.78 23.12 -53.53
CA HIS A 120 -13.56 23.87 -53.25
C HIS A 120 -12.96 24.41 -54.56
N GLU A 121 -12.77 25.72 -54.62
CA GLU A 121 -12.02 26.43 -55.67
C GLU A 121 -10.50 26.38 -55.41
N PRO A 122 -9.65 26.54 -56.45
CA PRO A 122 -8.21 26.70 -56.30
C PRO A 122 -7.82 28.02 -55.61
N LEU A 123 -6.65 28.06 -54.98
CA LEU A 123 -6.02 29.33 -54.60
C LEU A 123 -5.41 30.02 -55.83
N LYS A 124 -5.59 31.34 -55.94
CA LYS A 124 -4.96 32.17 -56.99
C LYS A 124 -3.45 32.32 -56.80
N ASP A 125 -2.98 32.24 -55.55
CA ASP A 125 -1.56 32.14 -55.19
C ASP A 125 -1.41 31.11 -54.05
N ILE A 126 -0.51 30.13 -54.24
CA ILE A 126 -0.23 29.09 -53.26
C ILE A 126 0.53 29.63 -52.03
N THR A 127 1.18 30.80 -52.13
CA THR A 127 1.93 31.43 -51.03
C THR A 127 1.03 31.98 -49.93
N GLU A 128 -0.26 32.26 -50.22
CA GLU A 128 -1.23 32.66 -49.22
C GLU A 128 -1.61 31.53 -48.25
N HIS A 129 -1.50 30.26 -48.70
CA HIS A 129 -1.88 29.07 -47.93
C HIS A 129 -1.15 29.06 -46.57
N PRO A 130 -1.83 28.81 -45.42
CA PRO A 130 -1.19 28.91 -44.11
C PRO A 130 0.04 28.03 -43.91
N SER A 131 0.24 26.98 -44.70
CA SER A 131 1.46 26.16 -44.68
C SER A 131 2.68 26.86 -45.28
N ALA A 132 2.48 27.77 -46.24
CA ALA A 132 3.53 28.42 -47.05
C ALA A 132 4.36 29.49 -46.31
N ARG A 133 3.94 29.88 -45.09
CA ARG A 133 4.48 31.03 -44.38
C ARG A 133 5.84 30.73 -43.75
N ARG A 134 6.85 31.51 -44.13
CA ARG A 134 8.26 31.36 -43.71
C ARG A 134 8.66 32.52 -42.79
N PHE A 135 9.64 32.27 -41.94
CA PHE A 135 10.37 33.33 -41.23
C PHE A 135 11.48 33.87 -42.15
N SER A 136 11.88 35.13 -41.95
CA SER A 136 13.09 35.69 -42.56
C SER A 136 14.36 35.03 -42.02
N GLU A 137 15.50 35.19 -42.71
CA GLU A 137 16.78 34.62 -42.27
C GLU A 137 17.22 35.17 -40.90
N SER A 138 17.04 36.48 -40.67
CA SER A 138 17.28 37.11 -39.36
C SER A 138 16.37 36.57 -38.26
N GLU A 139 15.10 36.30 -38.55
CA GLU A 139 14.20 35.65 -37.60
C GLU A 139 14.61 34.19 -37.33
N ILE A 140 15.16 33.46 -38.30
CA ILE A 140 15.65 32.08 -38.11
C ILE A 140 16.90 32.06 -37.20
N VAL A 141 17.82 33.01 -37.35
CA VAL A 141 18.97 33.17 -36.45
C VAL A 141 18.50 33.47 -35.02
N LEU A 142 17.58 34.42 -34.85
CA LEU A 142 16.96 34.73 -33.56
C LEU A 142 16.21 33.53 -32.94
N ILE A 143 15.55 32.70 -33.77
CA ILE A 143 14.94 31.44 -33.31
C ILE A 143 16.00 30.46 -32.83
N LYS A 144 17.18 30.39 -33.46
CA LYS A 144 18.30 29.52 -33.03
C LYS A 144 18.86 29.96 -31.68
N GLU A 145 19.26 31.22 -31.55
CA GLU A 145 19.82 31.77 -30.30
C GLU A 145 18.85 31.61 -29.12
N MET A 146 17.59 32.01 -29.30
CA MET A 146 16.56 31.81 -28.28
C MET A 146 16.22 30.33 -28.01
N THR A 147 16.60 29.43 -28.92
CA THR A 147 16.44 27.97 -28.73
C THR A 147 17.56 27.36 -27.93
N GLU A 148 18.79 27.81 -28.15
CA GLU A 148 19.97 27.43 -27.37
C GLU A 148 19.85 28.00 -25.94
N ALA A 149 19.31 29.22 -25.79
CA ALA A 149 18.88 29.79 -24.50
C ALA A 149 17.60 29.15 -23.90
N GLY A 150 17.08 28.07 -24.48
CA GLY A 150 16.02 27.24 -23.88
C GLY A 150 14.58 27.75 -23.99
N LEU A 151 14.28 28.85 -24.69
CA LEU A 151 12.93 29.42 -24.73
C LEU A 151 11.92 28.49 -25.45
N LYS A 152 10.69 28.42 -24.90
CA LYS A 152 9.58 27.66 -25.49
C LYS A 152 9.02 28.39 -26.72
N PRO A 153 8.48 27.68 -27.74
CA PRO A 153 8.03 28.28 -29.00
C PRO A 153 7.06 29.48 -28.88
N ARG A 154 6.19 29.50 -27.85
CA ARG A 154 5.30 30.64 -27.57
C ARG A 154 6.07 31.89 -27.08
N GLN A 155 7.15 31.74 -26.32
CA GLN A 155 7.98 32.85 -25.82
C GLN A 155 8.83 33.42 -26.96
N ILE A 156 9.41 32.55 -27.79
CA ILE A 156 10.15 32.95 -29.00
C ILE A 156 9.23 33.75 -29.93
N LEU A 157 8.04 33.23 -30.26
CA LEU A 157 7.08 33.95 -31.10
C LEU A 157 6.63 35.28 -30.48
N LYS A 158 6.48 35.36 -29.15
CA LYS A 158 6.17 36.63 -28.47
C LYS A 158 7.28 37.66 -28.67
N ARG A 159 8.56 37.26 -28.57
CA ARG A 159 9.71 38.14 -28.82
C ARG A 159 9.85 38.55 -30.29
N LEU A 160 9.72 37.62 -31.23
CA LEU A 160 9.76 37.94 -32.66
C LEU A 160 8.64 38.93 -33.06
N ARG A 161 7.48 38.87 -32.39
CA ARG A 161 6.38 39.84 -32.57
C ARG A 161 6.60 41.20 -31.89
N GLN A 162 7.63 41.35 -31.06
CA GLN A 162 8.06 42.66 -30.55
C GLN A 162 9.00 43.37 -31.55
N SER A 163 9.77 42.61 -32.34
CA SER A 163 10.59 43.14 -33.44
C SER A 163 9.83 43.23 -34.78
N ASN A 164 8.83 42.37 -35.00
CA ASN A 164 8.01 42.32 -36.20
C ASN A 164 6.52 42.15 -35.82
N PRO A 165 5.78 43.25 -35.54
CA PRO A 165 4.38 43.19 -35.11
C PRO A 165 3.45 42.48 -36.10
N GLU A 166 3.77 42.54 -37.40
CA GLU A 166 3.00 41.93 -38.48
C GLU A 166 3.22 40.40 -38.61
N LEU A 167 4.07 39.80 -37.77
CA LEU A 167 4.45 38.38 -37.87
C LEU A 167 3.29 37.41 -37.60
N LEU A 168 2.56 37.08 -38.67
CA LEU A 168 1.41 36.15 -38.70
C LEU A 168 1.77 34.68 -38.38
N SER A 169 3.06 34.34 -38.26
CA SER A 169 3.52 33.00 -37.85
C SER A 169 2.93 32.54 -36.52
N THR A 170 2.82 31.22 -36.33
CA THR A 170 2.25 30.58 -35.13
C THR A 170 3.28 29.70 -34.41
N PRO A 171 3.04 29.25 -33.16
CA PRO A 171 4.01 28.43 -32.43
C PRO A 171 4.37 27.11 -33.12
N LYS A 172 3.51 26.59 -34.00
CA LYS A 172 3.79 25.42 -34.85
C LYS A 172 4.88 25.70 -35.89
N HIS A 173 4.95 26.93 -36.42
CA HIS A 173 5.99 27.35 -37.35
C HIS A 173 7.36 27.41 -36.64
N VAL A 174 7.43 28.04 -35.46
CA VAL A 174 8.66 28.06 -34.63
C VAL A 174 9.06 26.63 -34.25
N TYR A 175 8.11 25.75 -33.93
CA TYR A 175 8.40 24.34 -33.64
C TYR A 175 9.05 23.63 -34.84
N ASN A 176 8.57 23.86 -36.07
CA ASN A 176 9.16 23.30 -37.28
C ASN A 176 10.59 23.82 -37.52
N VAL A 177 10.87 25.10 -37.28
CA VAL A 177 12.25 25.65 -37.36
C VAL A 177 13.14 25.02 -36.28
N LYS A 178 12.65 24.93 -35.03
CA LYS A 178 13.35 24.22 -33.93
C LYS A 178 13.53 22.72 -34.18
N ALA A 179 12.79 22.11 -35.12
CA ALA A 179 13.03 20.74 -35.56
C ALA A 179 14.17 20.69 -36.59
N LYS A 180 14.12 21.54 -37.63
CA LYS A 180 15.18 21.63 -38.66
C LYS A 180 16.54 22.02 -38.09
N LEU A 181 16.61 22.98 -37.17
CA LEU A 181 17.86 23.39 -36.51
C LEU A 181 18.50 22.24 -35.72
N ARG A 182 17.69 21.39 -35.08
CA ARG A 182 18.16 20.18 -34.36
C ARG A 182 18.48 18.99 -35.28
N GLN A 183 18.36 19.16 -36.60
CA GLN A 183 18.73 18.16 -37.62
C GLN A 183 20.04 18.51 -38.34
N GLY A 184 20.73 19.60 -37.98
CA GLY A 184 22.05 19.95 -38.50
C GLY A 184 22.07 20.67 -39.86
N ASN A 185 20.94 20.78 -40.56
CA ASN A 185 20.83 21.33 -41.93
C ASN A 185 21.04 22.86 -42.05
N MET A 186 21.75 23.50 -41.11
CA MET A 186 22.16 24.91 -41.16
C MET A 186 23.52 25.09 -40.45
N THR A 187 24.60 24.72 -41.15
CA THR A 187 25.98 25.11 -40.82
C THR A 187 26.28 26.49 -41.41
N GLY A 188 27.11 27.29 -40.75
CA GLY A 188 27.49 28.63 -41.22
C GLY A 188 28.98 28.88 -41.05
N ARG A 189 29.54 29.75 -41.91
CA ARG A 189 30.96 29.82 -42.32
C ARG A 189 31.28 28.65 -43.28
N ASP A 190 31.75 28.85 -44.51
CA ASP A 190 32.59 29.95 -45.04
C ASP A 190 31.99 30.76 -46.23
N GLU A 191 32.82 31.59 -46.87
CA GLU A 191 32.52 32.65 -47.86
C GLU A 191 32.52 32.20 -49.36
N PRO A 192 32.15 33.05 -50.34
CA PRO A 192 31.01 33.98 -50.34
C PRO A 192 30.25 34.02 -51.70
N ASN A 193 30.01 32.89 -52.39
CA ASN A 193 29.33 32.93 -53.72
C ASN A 193 28.58 31.64 -54.12
N LEU A 194 27.32 31.46 -53.68
CA LEU A 194 26.42 30.44 -54.26
C LEU A 194 24.91 30.69 -54.01
N CYS A 195 24.35 31.59 -54.83
CA CYS A 195 22.95 31.69 -55.25
C CYS A 195 21.83 31.21 -54.29
N ILE A 196 21.20 32.15 -53.56
CA ILE A 196 20.00 31.92 -52.73
C ILE A 196 18.74 31.77 -53.63
N SER A 197 18.69 30.69 -54.41
CA SER A 197 17.56 30.34 -55.30
C SER A 197 16.99 28.94 -55.04
N SER A 198 17.83 27.99 -54.62
CA SER A 198 17.44 26.61 -54.29
C SER A 198 16.44 26.54 -53.13
N LEU A 199 16.62 27.37 -52.11
CA LEU A 199 15.71 27.45 -50.95
C LEU A 199 14.29 27.90 -51.30
N LEU A 200 14.09 28.62 -52.41
CA LEU A 200 12.77 29.12 -52.82
C LEU A 200 11.94 28.10 -53.61
N ARG A 201 12.51 26.98 -54.06
CA ARG A 201 11.81 25.97 -54.90
C ARG A 201 11.76 24.54 -54.34
N ALA A 202 12.03 24.33 -53.05
CA ALA A 202 11.85 23.02 -52.40
C ALA A 202 10.38 22.78 -51.98
N PRO A 203 9.70 21.69 -52.44
CA PRO A 203 8.30 21.39 -52.11
C PRO A 203 8.03 21.02 -50.65
N PHE A 204 6.74 20.92 -50.31
CA PHE A 204 6.28 20.43 -49.02
C PHE A 204 6.40 18.92 -48.92
N PHE A 205 7.24 18.41 -48.01
CA PHE A 205 6.83 17.82 -46.72
C PHE A 205 8.06 17.42 -45.90
N GLY A 206 7.87 17.14 -44.61
CA GLY A 206 8.93 16.69 -43.70
C GLY A 206 8.92 15.18 -43.46
N VAL A 207 9.94 14.70 -42.73
CA VAL A 207 10.11 13.32 -42.24
C VAL A 207 10.52 12.30 -43.33
N ARG A 208 11.84 12.20 -43.59
CA ARG A 208 12.45 10.88 -43.88
C ARG A 208 12.74 10.15 -42.57
N ASN A 209 12.72 8.82 -42.62
CA ASN A 209 12.37 7.97 -41.48
C ASN A 209 13.56 7.34 -40.75
N PHE A 210 13.33 7.00 -39.48
CA PHE A 210 14.02 5.88 -38.82
C PHE A 210 13.51 4.54 -39.36
N LYS A 211 14.44 3.58 -39.53
CA LYS A 211 14.21 2.12 -39.69
C LYS A 211 13.39 1.65 -40.91
N SER A 212 14.10 1.10 -41.90
CA SER A 212 13.93 -0.33 -42.23
C SER A 212 15.14 -0.88 -43.00
N LEU A 213 15.98 -1.65 -42.31
CA LEU A 213 16.75 -2.74 -42.91
C LEU A 213 16.30 -4.03 -42.22
N ARG A 214 15.80 -4.99 -43.00
CA ARG A 214 15.89 -6.41 -42.66
C ARG A 214 17.12 -6.93 -43.40
N PRO A 215 18.00 -7.72 -42.76
CA PRO A 215 19.15 -8.29 -43.46
C PRO A 215 18.67 -9.33 -44.48
N ASP A 216 19.30 -9.33 -45.66
CA ASP A 216 19.24 -10.45 -46.58
C ASP A 216 20.29 -11.50 -46.17
N LYS A 217 20.10 -12.76 -46.57
CA LYS A 217 20.94 -13.90 -46.13
C LYS A 217 22.14 -14.13 -47.05
N SER A 218 23.15 -13.28 -47.01
CA SER A 218 24.52 -13.67 -47.42
C SER A 218 25.62 -12.75 -46.87
N ALA A 219 26.80 -13.34 -46.67
CA ALA A 219 28.11 -12.73 -46.36
C ALA A 219 28.29 -11.92 -45.04
N GLY A 220 29.41 -12.20 -44.35
CA GLY A 220 30.03 -11.32 -43.36
C GLY A 220 29.62 -11.54 -41.89
N ARG A 221 30.61 -11.55 -41.00
CA ARG A 221 30.43 -11.50 -39.54
C ARG A 221 30.64 -10.05 -39.03
N ASP A 222 30.42 -9.86 -37.73
CA ASP A 222 30.93 -8.76 -36.90
C ASP A 222 30.44 -7.32 -37.18
N LYS A 223 29.21 -6.99 -36.75
CA LYS A 223 28.85 -5.64 -36.25
C LYS A 223 27.79 -5.68 -35.14
N HIS A 224 28.20 -5.41 -33.89
CA HIS A 224 27.25 -4.98 -32.85
C HIS A 224 26.74 -3.57 -33.14
N LEU A 225 25.44 -3.32 -32.90
CA LEU A 225 24.84 -1.99 -33.07
C LEU A 225 25.08 -1.12 -31.83
N SER A 226 25.96 -0.13 -31.94
CA SER A 226 26.21 0.86 -30.88
C SER A 226 25.01 1.78 -30.67
N ILE A 227 24.19 1.49 -29.67
CA ILE A 227 23.12 2.37 -29.17
C ILE A 227 23.71 3.23 -28.05
N ALA A 228 23.53 4.56 -28.12
CA ALA A 228 24.10 5.47 -27.13
C ALA A 228 23.56 5.20 -25.71
N GLU A 229 24.47 5.10 -24.75
CA GLU A 229 24.22 4.75 -23.35
C GLU A 229 23.51 5.87 -22.55
N PRO A 230 22.96 5.58 -21.35
CA PRO A 230 22.48 6.59 -20.41
C PRO A 230 23.53 7.68 -20.09
N SER A 231 23.06 8.89 -19.80
CA SER A 231 23.90 10.11 -19.74
C SER A 231 24.98 10.11 -18.65
N TRP A 232 24.87 9.21 -17.67
CA TRP A 232 25.85 9.00 -16.61
C TRP A 232 26.87 7.89 -16.92
N ARG A 233 26.53 6.89 -17.75
CA ARG A 233 27.49 5.86 -18.22
C ARG A 233 28.50 6.42 -19.22
N GLN A 234 28.13 7.47 -19.96
CA GLN A 234 29.05 8.21 -20.83
C GLN A 234 30.14 9.03 -20.08
N ARG A 235 30.47 8.70 -18.82
CA ARG A 235 31.45 9.40 -17.98
C ARG A 235 32.41 8.39 -17.34
N TYR A 236 33.71 8.63 -17.52
CA TYR A 236 34.76 7.82 -16.87
C TYR A 236 35.38 8.57 -15.67
N PRO A 237 35.63 7.88 -14.53
CA PRO A 237 35.21 6.51 -14.21
C PRO A 237 33.68 6.40 -14.03
N MET A 238 33.11 5.25 -14.38
CA MET A 238 31.66 4.99 -14.29
C MET A 238 31.20 4.82 -12.83
N ARG A 239 31.03 5.94 -12.12
CA ARG A 239 30.47 5.95 -10.75
C ARG A 239 28.95 6.11 -10.79
N VAL A 240 28.24 5.21 -10.11
CA VAL A 240 26.76 5.26 -10.03
C VAL A 240 26.36 6.49 -9.20
N PRO A 241 25.52 7.39 -9.74
CA PRO A 241 25.08 8.58 -9.00
C PRO A 241 23.95 8.26 -8.01
N ASN A 242 23.88 9.03 -6.92
CA ASN A 242 22.64 9.18 -6.16
C ASN A 242 21.63 10.01 -6.99
N PHE A 243 20.34 9.89 -6.70
CA PHE A 243 19.32 10.75 -7.31
C PHE A 243 18.64 11.58 -6.22
N ILE A 244 18.95 12.86 -6.11
CA ILE A 244 18.51 13.70 -4.99
C ILE A 244 17.87 14.98 -5.54
N GLY A 245 16.63 15.28 -5.12
CA GLY A 245 15.95 16.53 -5.48
C GLY A 245 15.72 16.70 -6.99
N GLY A 246 15.53 15.60 -7.73
CA GLY A 246 15.39 15.61 -9.18
C GLY A 246 16.70 15.86 -9.94
N ARG A 247 17.84 15.40 -9.41
CA ARG A 247 19.17 15.50 -10.04
C ARG A 247 19.99 14.25 -9.78
N LEU A 248 20.80 13.86 -10.76
CA LEU A 248 21.89 12.90 -10.56
C LEU A 248 23.02 13.62 -9.79
N VAL A 249 23.43 13.06 -8.65
CA VAL A 249 24.43 13.62 -7.74
C VAL A 249 25.55 12.61 -7.55
N ASN A 250 26.76 12.97 -7.94
CA ASN A 250 27.96 12.20 -7.61
C ASN A 250 28.20 12.30 -6.10
N SER A 251 28.34 11.17 -5.41
CA SER A 251 28.61 11.20 -3.96
C SER A 251 30.01 11.73 -3.65
N GLN A 252 30.12 12.48 -2.56
CA GLN A 252 31.39 12.97 -1.98
C GLN A 252 32.15 11.88 -1.20
N SER A 253 31.51 10.74 -0.91
CA SER A 253 32.15 9.61 -0.24
C SER A 253 33.33 9.06 -1.04
N PHE A 254 34.45 8.76 -0.39
CA PHE A 254 35.57 8.06 -1.01
C PHE A 254 35.36 6.54 -1.08
N ALA A 255 34.41 5.99 -0.33
CA ALA A 255 34.11 4.56 -0.33
C ALA A 255 33.09 4.18 -1.41
N SER A 256 33.32 3.04 -2.06
CA SER A 256 32.40 2.45 -3.04
C SER A 256 32.54 0.93 -3.08
N ILE A 257 31.51 0.27 -3.61
CA ILE A 257 31.49 -1.16 -3.93
C ILE A 257 31.58 -1.29 -5.46
N ASP A 258 32.34 -2.26 -5.94
CA ASP A 258 32.42 -2.57 -7.37
C ASP A 258 31.21 -3.40 -7.82
N VAL A 259 30.52 -2.94 -8.86
CA VAL A 259 29.48 -3.69 -9.57
C VAL A 259 30.20 -4.59 -10.60
N ILE A 260 30.25 -5.89 -10.34
CA ILE A 260 31.01 -6.86 -11.13
C ILE A 260 30.06 -7.65 -12.04
N ASN A 261 30.36 -7.71 -13.33
CA ASN A 261 29.62 -8.56 -14.27
C ASN A 261 29.90 -10.05 -13.96
N PRO A 262 28.88 -10.85 -13.58
CA PRO A 262 29.12 -12.22 -13.09
C PRO A 262 29.48 -13.25 -14.19
N ALA A 263 29.38 -12.90 -15.48
CA ALA A 263 29.88 -13.74 -16.57
C ALA A 263 31.37 -13.53 -16.84
N THR A 264 31.86 -12.28 -16.75
CA THR A 264 33.24 -11.90 -17.13
C THR A 264 34.17 -11.61 -15.96
N GLN A 265 33.64 -11.44 -14.74
CA GLN A 265 34.32 -10.90 -13.55
C GLN A 265 34.92 -9.48 -13.73
N GLN A 266 34.50 -8.73 -14.74
CA GLN A 266 34.95 -7.35 -14.95
C GLN A 266 34.09 -6.36 -14.16
N VAL A 267 34.71 -5.31 -13.61
CA VAL A 267 34.00 -4.19 -12.96
C VAL A 267 33.29 -3.36 -14.04
N VAL A 268 31.97 -3.27 -13.93
CA VAL A 268 31.09 -2.51 -14.83
C VAL A 268 30.97 -1.06 -14.34
N SER A 269 30.74 -0.87 -13.05
CA SER A 269 30.61 0.46 -12.43
C SER A 269 30.97 0.41 -10.95
N GLN A 270 31.05 1.58 -10.30
CA GLN A 270 31.30 1.68 -8.86
C GLN A 270 30.16 2.41 -8.16
N VAL A 271 29.49 1.75 -7.21
CA VAL A 271 28.40 2.34 -6.43
C VAL A 271 28.94 2.96 -5.14
N PRO A 272 28.67 4.25 -4.83
CA PRO A 272 29.17 4.89 -3.62
C PRO A 272 28.47 4.38 -2.36
N LEU A 273 29.18 4.38 -1.24
CA LEU A 273 28.53 4.35 0.08
C LEU A 273 28.13 5.79 0.43
N THR A 274 26.84 6.11 0.31
CA THR A 274 26.30 7.46 0.48
C THR A 274 26.57 8.00 1.89
N THR A 275 26.94 9.28 1.98
CA THR A 275 27.18 9.95 3.27
C THR A 275 25.90 10.25 4.03
N ASN A 276 25.98 10.45 5.35
CA ASN A 276 24.83 10.82 6.17
C ASN A 276 24.26 12.19 5.79
N GLU A 277 25.10 13.09 5.30
CA GLU A 277 24.75 14.41 4.78
C GLU A 277 23.91 14.29 3.50
N GLU A 278 24.31 13.40 2.58
CA GLU A 278 23.57 13.11 1.34
C GLU A 278 22.26 12.37 1.60
N PHE A 279 22.24 11.44 2.57
CA PHE A 279 21.00 10.79 3.02
C PHE A 279 20.01 11.81 3.59
N ARG A 280 20.46 12.68 4.51
CA ARG A 280 19.63 13.78 5.05
C ARG A 280 19.17 14.74 3.97
N ALA A 281 20.00 15.03 2.97
CA ALA A 281 19.59 15.85 1.82
C ALA A 281 18.49 15.18 0.97
N ALA A 282 18.50 13.85 0.83
CA ALA A 282 17.44 13.10 0.17
C ALA A 282 16.12 13.13 0.96
N VAL A 283 16.17 12.88 2.28
CA VAL A 283 15.00 12.98 3.18
C VAL A 283 14.42 14.40 3.18
N PHE A 284 15.27 15.42 3.28
CA PHE A 284 14.85 16.82 3.21
C PHE A 284 14.21 17.18 1.87
N ALA A 285 14.75 16.69 0.74
CA ALA A 285 14.16 16.89 -0.58
C ALA A 285 12.77 16.25 -0.70
N ALA A 286 12.57 15.04 -0.15
CA ALA A 286 11.28 14.38 -0.08
C ALA A 286 10.27 15.15 0.79
N LYS A 287 10.65 15.45 2.05
CA LYS A 287 9.83 16.24 2.99
C LYS A 287 9.41 17.59 2.42
N ARG A 288 10.31 18.29 1.72
CA ARG A 288 10.03 19.58 1.09
C ARG A 288 9.07 19.45 -0.11
N ALA A 289 9.12 18.37 -0.87
CA ALA A 289 8.23 18.12 -1.98
C ALA A 289 6.83 17.63 -1.54
N PHE A 290 6.72 17.03 -0.35
CA PHE A 290 5.52 16.33 0.10
C PHE A 290 4.22 17.16 0.11
N PRO A 291 4.14 18.37 0.71
CA PRO A 291 2.88 19.11 0.75
C PRO A 291 2.31 19.40 -0.64
N GLN A 292 3.15 19.94 -1.54
CA GLN A 292 2.75 20.22 -2.93
C GLN A 292 2.34 18.95 -3.69
N TRP A 293 2.92 17.79 -3.36
CA TRP A 293 2.62 16.53 -4.02
C TRP A 293 1.35 15.85 -3.48
N ARG A 294 1.08 15.93 -2.17
CA ARG A 294 -0.21 15.58 -1.54
C ARG A 294 -1.36 16.32 -2.22
N ASP A 295 -1.21 17.63 -2.37
CA ASP A 295 -2.21 18.52 -2.96
C ASP A 295 -2.31 18.42 -4.50
N THR A 296 -1.31 17.85 -5.17
CA THR A 296 -1.35 17.65 -6.62
C THR A 296 -2.50 16.69 -6.98
N PRO A 297 -3.52 17.12 -7.76
CA PRO A 297 -4.72 16.31 -7.97
C PRO A 297 -4.40 14.94 -8.56
N ILE A 298 -5.09 13.90 -8.09
CA ILE A 298 -4.79 12.50 -8.43
C ILE A 298 -4.77 12.22 -9.93
N THR A 299 -5.64 12.86 -10.72
CA THR A 299 -5.66 12.76 -12.19
C THR A 299 -4.43 13.37 -12.87
N THR A 300 -3.67 14.23 -12.18
CA THR A 300 -2.36 14.73 -12.63
C THR A 300 -1.25 13.74 -12.27
N ARG A 301 -1.28 13.15 -11.07
CA ARG A 301 -0.35 12.08 -10.65
C ARG A 301 -0.47 10.85 -11.57
N GLN A 302 -1.72 10.46 -11.89
CA GLN A 302 -2.08 9.41 -12.84
C GLN A 302 -1.52 9.65 -14.27
N ARG A 303 -1.56 10.90 -14.77
CA ARG A 303 -1.00 11.25 -16.09
C ARG A 303 0.52 11.09 -16.16
N ILE A 304 1.22 11.29 -15.05
CA ILE A 304 2.67 11.02 -14.96
C ILE A 304 2.92 9.52 -15.07
N MET A 305 2.10 8.66 -14.43
CA MET A 305 2.22 7.20 -14.57
C MET A 305 1.95 6.70 -16.00
N PHE A 306 0.94 7.23 -16.69
CA PHE A 306 0.70 6.90 -18.11
C PHE A 306 1.90 7.24 -19.00
N LYS A 307 2.59 8.36 -18.74
CA LYS A 307 3.82 8.69 -19.48
C LYS A 307 5.01 7.84 -19.03
N PHE A 308 5.11 7.48 -17.75
CA PHE A 308 6.16 6.62 -17.23
C PHE A 308 6.08 5.20 -17.81
N GLN A 309 4.87 4.66 -17.95
CA GLN A 309 4.56 3.43 -18.70
C GLN A 309 5.08 3.49 -20.15
N GLU A 310 4.78 4.56 -20.89
CA GLU A 310 5.27 4.78 -22.26
C GLU A 310 6.80 4.81 -22.33
N LEU A 311 7.44 5.45 -21.36
CA LEU A 311 8.90 5.60 -21.28
C LEU A 311 9.62 4.29 -20.90
N ILE A 312 9.07 3.49 -19.99
CA ILE A 312 9.59 2.14 -19.71
C ILE A 312 9.48 1.26 -20.97
N ARG A 313 8.34 1.30 -21.68
CA ARG A 313 8.17 0.59 -22.96
C ARG A 313 9.13 1.06 -24.06
N ARG A 314 9.52 2.35 -24.06
CA ARG A 314 10.50 2.92 -25.01
C ARG A 314 11.92 2.37 -24.80
N ASP A 315 12.34 2.22 -23.54
CA ASP A 315 13.72 1.91 -23.16
C ASP A 315 13.88 0.50 -22.53
N ILE A 316 12.88 -0.37 -22.71
CA ILE A 316 12.86 -1.74 -22.17
C ILE A 316 14.11 -2.55 -22.55
N ASP A 317 14.61 -2.42 -23.78
CA ASP A 317 15.83 -3.10 -24.24
C ASP A 317 17.07 -2.66 -23.44
N LYS A 318 17.14 -1.37 -23.08
CA LYS A 318 18.26 -0.81 -22.30
C LYS A 318 18.18 -1.22 -20.84
N LEU A 319 16.97 -1.24 -20.27
CA LEU A 319 16.72 -1.73 -18.93
C LEU A 319 17.09 -3.22 -18.84
N ALA A 320 16.58 -4.05 -19.76
CA ALA A 320 16.92 -5.48 -19.82
C ALA A 320 18.43 -5.71 -19.96
N MET A 321 19.11 -5.01 -20.88
CA MET A 321 20.57 -5.11 -21.04
C MET A 321 21.33 -4.65 -19.79
N SER A 322 20.87 -3.60 -19.09
CA SER A 322 21.46 -3.19 -17.81
C SER A 322 21.40 -4.31 -16.77
N ILE A 323 20.24 -4.93 -16.63
CA ILE A 323 20.02 -6.01 -15.66
C ILE A 323 20.84 -7.24 -16.05
N THR A 324 20.89 -7.63 -17.32
CA THR A 324 21.77 -8.72 -17.80
C THR A 324 23.25 -8.41 -17.57
N THR A 325 23.69 -7.16 -17.69
CA THR A 325 25.11 -6.79 -17.52
C THR A 325 25.55 -6.79 -16.04
N GLU A 326 24.69 -6.31 -15.14
CA GLU A 326 25.00 -6.18 -13.71
C GLU A 326 24.63 -7.45 -12.92
N HIS A 327 23.51 -8.12 -13.24
CA HIS A 327 23.04 -9.34 -12.57
C HIS A 327 23.42 -10.65 -13.30
N GLY A 328 23.66 -10.62 -14.61
CA GLY A 328 23.93 -11.82 -15.41
C GLY A 328 22.71 -12.64 -15.85
N LYS A 329 21.49 -12.33 -15.39
CA LYS A 329 20.28 -13.05 -15.82
C LYS A 329 20.08 -12.94 -17.34
N THR A 330 19.48 -13.95 -17.97
CA THR A 330 19.26 -13.99 -19.43
C THR A 330 18.50 -12.74 -19.89
N LEU A 331 18.76 -12.24 -21.10
CA LEU A 331 17.98 -11.11 -21.65
C LEU A 331 16.47 -11.40 -21.63
N LYS A 332 16.07 -12.67 -21.82
CA LYS A 332 14.68 -13.14 -21.74
C LYS A 332 14.10 -12.99 -20.33
N ASP A 333 14.85 -13.35 -19.28
CA ASP A 333 14.49 -13.10 -17.87
C ASP A 333 14.47 -11.60 -17.55
N ALA A 334 15.44 -10.83 -18.06
CA ALA A 334 15.56 -9.40 -17.82
C ALA A 334 14.43 -8.58 -18.47
N HIS A 335 13.94 -8.99 -19.65
CA HIS A 335 12.69 -8.47 -20.20
C HIS A 335 11.49 -8.83 -19.30
N GLY A 336 11.45 -10.04 -18.72
CA GLY A 336 10.41 -10.44 -17.76
C GLY A 336 10.37 -9.57 -16.50
N ASP A 337 11.54 -9.29 -15.92
CA ASP A 337 11.76 -8.38 -14.77
C ASP A 337 11.14 -6.99 -15.04
N VAL A 338 11.51 -6.37 -16.15
CA VAL A 338 10.99 -5.04 -16.55
C VAL A 338 9.50 -5.09 -16.89
N LEU A 339 9.01 -6.14 -17.56
CA LEU A 339 7.59 -6.29 -17.91
C LEU A 339 6.72 -6.46 -16.65
N ARG A 340 7.14 -7.24 -15.66
CA ARG A 340 6.38 -7.41 -14.40
C ARG A 340 6.42 -6.16 -13.51
N GLY A 341 7.50 -5.38 -13.55
CA GLY A 341 7.49 -4.03 -12.98
C GLY A 341 6.56 -3.06 -13.72
N LEU A 342 6.56 -3.12 -15.06
CA LEU A 342 5.68 -2.30 -15.91
C LEU A 342 4.20 -2.59 -15.67
N GLU A 343 3.80 -3.86 -15.52
CA GLU A 343 2.42 -4.24 -15.18
C GLU A 343 1.95 -3.54 -13.87
N VAL A 344 2.84 -3.27 -12.91
CA VAL A 344 2.50 -2.49 -11.69
C VAL A 344 2.39 -0.98 -11.96
N VAL A 345 3.18 -0.42 -12.89
CA VAL A 345 2.96 0.96 -13.37
C VAL A 345 1.63 1.07 -14.12
N GLU A 346 1.20 0.02 -14.83
CA GLU A 346 -0.11 -0.04 -15.50
C GLU A 346 -1.26 -0.11 -14.49
N HIS A 347 -1.07 -0.80 -13.35
CA HIS A 347 -1.98 -0.70 -12.21
C HIS A 347 -1.93 0.68 -11.53
N ALA A 348 -0.76 1.33 -11.45
CA ALA A 348 -0.61 2.68 -10.92
C ALA A 348 -1.46 3.70 -11.72
N CYS A 349 -1.57 3.53 -13.04
CA CYS A 349 -2.48 4.29 -13.89
C CYS A 349 -3.98 4.10 -13.54
N GLY A 350 -4.35 3.04 -12.81
CA GLY A 350 -5.72 2.76 -12.35
C GLY A 350 -6.09 3.33 -10.97
N LEU A 351 -5.10 3.68 -10.13
CA LEU A 351 -5.27 3.99 -8.69
C LEU A 351 -6.25 5.13 -8.35
N ALA A 352 -6.66 5.93 -9.34
CA ALA A 352 -7.66 6.99 -9.17
C ALA A 352 -9.01 6.48 -8.60
N SER A 353 -9.39 5.23 -8.87
CA SER A 353 -10.58 4.59 -8.28
C SER A 353 -10.33 4.04 -6.87
N LEU A 354 -9.15 3.45 -6.61
CA LEU A 354 -8.82 2.84 -5.31
C LEU A 354 -8.54 3.87 -4.21
N GLN A 355 -8.34 5.13 -4.57
CA GLN A 355 -8.19 6.27 -3.66
C GLN A 355 -9.53 6.94 -3.30
N ILE A 356 -10.67 6.45 -3.81
CA ILE A 356 -12.00 6.94 -3.43
C ILE A 356 -12.28 6.57 -1.96
N GLY A 357 -12.77 7.55 -1.20
CA GLY A 357 -13.20 7.39 0.20
C GLY A 357 -14.62 6.83 0.32
N GLU A 358 -15.03 6.50 1.54
CA GLU A 358 -16.36 5.95 1.84
C GLU A 358 -17.23 7.03 2.49
N PHE A 359 -18.51 7.10 2.17
CA PHE A 359 -19.44 8.12 2.70
C PHE A 359 -20.77 7.48 3.07
N VAL A 360 -21.32 7.87 4.22
CA VAL A 360 -22.67 7.51 4.67
C VAL A 360 -23.36 8.77 5.20
N SER A 361 -24.49 9.12 4.59
CA SER A 361 -25.32 10.27 4.99
C SER A 361 -26.22 9.96 6.19
N ASN A 362 -26.45 10.94 7.05
CA ASN A 362 -27.40 10.89 8.16
C ASN A 362 -27.26 9.61 9.01
N ILE A 363 -26.03 9.34 9.48
CA ILE A 363 -25.71 8.27 10.44
C ILE A 363 -26.35 8.53 11.82
N SER A 364 -26.66 9.80 12.09
CA SER A 364 -27.54 10.31 13.14
C SER A 364 -28.22 11.56 12.58
N SER A 365 -29.18 12.14 13.30
CA SER A 365 -29.97 13.28 12.84
C SER A 365 -29.09 14.47 12.48
N GLY A 366 -28.97 14.77 11.19
CA GLY A 366 -28.14 15.86 10.66
C GLY A 366 -26.62 15.61 10.70
N ILE A 367 -26.17 14.37 10.94
CA ILE A 367 -24.74 14.00 10.98
C ILE A 367 -24.42 13.03 9.85
N ASP A 368 -23.60 13.48 8.90
CA ASP A 368 -22.95 12.63 7.90
C ASP A 368 -21.61 12.09 8.44
N THR A 369 -21.08 11.01 7.87
CA THR A 369 -19.72 10.54 8.18
C THR A 369 -19.07 9.94 6.94
N TYR A 370 -17.76 10.18 6.79
CA TYR A 370 -16.98 9.68 5.68
C TYR A 370 -15.53 9.37 6.08
N SER A 371 -14.92 8.43 5.37
CA SER A 371 -13.49 8.14 5.42
C SER A 371 -12.80 8.71 4.18
N ILE A 372 -11.60 9.29 4.34
CA ILE A 372 -10.73 9.68 3.21
C ILE A 372 -9.41 8.91 3.29
N ARG A 373 -8.79 8.67 2.13
CA ARG A 373 -7.44 8.09 2.04
C ARG A 373 -6.43 9.23 1.92
N GLU A 374 -5.55 9.31 2.91
CA GLU A 374 -4.55 10.37 3.04
C GLU A 374 -3.13 9.82 2.77
N PRO A 375 -2.23 10.60 2.14
CA PRO A 375 -0.83 10.24 2.03
C PRO A 375 -0.14 10.27 3.41
N LEU A 376 0.79 9.34 3.65
CA LEU A 376 1.50 9.18 4.92
C LEU A 376 2.63 10.20 5.11
N GLY A 377 3.34 10.59 4.04
CA GLY A 377 4.49 11.50 4.13
C GLY A 377 5.64 11.12 3.20
N VAL A 378 6.83 11.02 3.79
CA VAL A 378 8.00 10.37 3.17
C VAL A 378 7.93 8.86 3.45
N CYS A 379 8.00 8.06 2.40
CA CYS A 379 8.11 6.60 2.48
C CYS A 379 9.49 6.16 1.97
N ALA A 380 9.95 4.98 2.37
CA ALA A 380 11.20 4.40 1.90
C ALA A 380 11.03 2.97 1.36
N GLY A 381 11.88 2.59 0.41
CA GLY A 381 11.95 1.26 -0.18
C GLY A 381 13.38 0.73 -0.12
N ILE A 382 13.57 -0.43 0.50
CA ILE A 382 14.85 -1.16 0.55
C ILE A 382 14.68 -2.39 -0.34
N CYS A 383 15.37 -2.39 -1.48
CA CYS A 383 15.24 -3.43 -2.49
C CYS A 383 16.49 -4.33 -2.54
N PRO A 384 16.32 -5.64 -2.78
CA PRO A 384 17.41 -6.60 -2.95
C PRO A 384 17.81 -6.71 -4.43
N PHE A 385 18.68 -7.67 -4.76
CA PHE A 385 19.24 -7.81 -6.11
C PHE A 385 18.43 -8.72 -7.04
N GLU A 386 17.53 -9.59 -6.56
CA GLU A 386 16.95 -10.64 -7.42
C GLU A 386 16.12 -10.07 -8.58
N PHE A 387 15.57 -8.85 -8.43
CA PHE A 387 14.85 -8.13 -9.49
C PHE A 387 14.99 -6.59 -9.38
N PRO A 388 16.06 -5.99 -9.93
CA PRO A 388 16.41 -4.56 -9.76
C PRO A 388 15.54 -3.59 -10.58
N ALA A 389 14.55 -4.06 -11.34
CA ALA A 389 13.48 -3.23 -11.91
C ALA A 389 12.10 -3.57 -11.33
N MET A 390 11.74 -4.86 -11.25
CA MET A 390 10.44 -5.33 -10.77
C MET A 390 10.14 -4.86 -9.33
N ILE A 391 11.04 -5.11 -8.37
CA ILE A 391 10.79 -4.79 -6.95
C ILE A 391 10.76 -3.27 -6.69
N PRO A 392 11.66 -2.44 -7.27
CA PRO A 392 11.49 -0.98 -7.23
C PRO A 392 10.14 -0.50 -7.78
N LEU A 393 9.70 -1.06 -8.92
CA LEU A 393 8.42 -0.71 -9.55
C LEU A 393 7.19 -1.27 -8.84
N TRP A 394 7.36 -2.30 -7.99
CA TRP A 394 6.32 -2.75 -7.06
C TRP A 394 6.00 -1.69 -5.98
N ILE A 395 6.99 -0.91 -5.56
CA ILE A 395 6.90 -0.09 -4.35
C ILE A 395 6.68 1.39 -4.67
N PHE A 396 7.63 2.04 -5.38
CA PHE A 396 7.61 3.50 -5.49
C PHE A 396 6.45 4.05 -6.37
N PRO A 397 6.07 3.47 -7.52
CA PRO A 397 5.04 4.05 -8.39
C PRO A 397 3.67 4.13 -7.70
N ILE A 398 3.32 3.10 -6.92
CA ILE A 398 2.08 3.06 -6.15
C ILE A 398 2.13 4.10 -5.02
N ALA A 399 3.19 4.09 -4.19
CA ALA A 399 3.35 5.04 -3.09
C ALA A 399 3.29 6.51 -3.58
N VAL A 400 3.99 6.81 -4.67
CA VAL A 400 4.02 8.13 -5.31
C VAL A 400 2.66 8.53 -5.88
N THR A 401 1.94 7.62 -6.54
CA THR A 401 0.60 7.93 -7.08
C THR A 401 -0.45 8.14 -5.98
N CYS A 402 -0.30 7.46 -4.85
CA CYS A 402 -1.04 7.71 -3.61
C CYS A 402 -0.63 9.02 -2.91
N GLY A 403 0.24 9.85 -3.50
CA GLY A 403 0.58 11.20 -3.01
C GLY A 403 1.75 11.25 -2.02
N ASN A 404 2.44 10.13 -1.77
CA ASN A 404 3.64 10.12 -0.91
C ASN A 404 4.88 10.58 -1.68
N THR A 405 5.92 10.94 -0.95
CA THR A 405 7.28 11.10 -1.51
C THR A 405 8.15 9.92 -1.10
N PHE A 406 9.25 9.65 -1.83
CA PHE A 406 9.91 8.36 -1.78
C PHE A 406 11.44 8.41 -1.73
N ILE A 407 12.04 7.58 -0.86
CA ILE A 407 13.47 7.29 -0.76
C ILE A 407 13.70 5.82 -1.15
N LEU A 408 14.31 5.57 -2.31
CA LEU A 408 14.63 4.22 -2.79
C LEU A 408 16.11 3.90 -2.53
N LYS A 409 16.38 2.76 -1.90
CA LYS A 409 17.71 2.14 -1.79
C LYS A 409 17.70 0.82 -2.57
N PRO A 410 18.23 0.77 -3.80
CA PRO A 410 18.41 -0.47 -4.56
C PRO A 410 19.57 -1.30 -3.98
N SER A 411 19.77 -2.53 -4.47
CA SER A 411 21.00 -3.25 -4.13
C SER A 411 22.23 -2.59 -4.76
N GLU A 412 23.31 -2.73 -4.03
CA GLU A 412 24.68 -2.37 -4.32
C GLU A 412 25.26 -3.21 -5.47
N LYS A 413 24.66 -4.37 -5.76
CA LYS A 413 25.12 -5.32 -6.77
C LYS A 413 24.70 -4.93 -8.20
N ASP A 414 23.52 -4.34 -8.37
CA ASP A 414 22.89 -4.05 -9.66
C ASP A 414 21.99 -2.78 -9.66
N PRO A 415 22.49 -1.62 -9.19
CA PRO A 415 21.69 -0.41 -9.00
C PRO A 415 21.28 0.29 -10.31
N GLY A 416 21.88 -0.05 -11.46
CA GLY A 416 21.80 0.73 -12.70
C GLY A 416 20.37 0.83 -13.25
N ALA A 417 19.61 -0.26 -13.17
CA ALA A 417 18.21 -0.28 -13.61
C ALA A 417 17.33 0.68 -12.78
N SER A 418 17.54 0.74 -11.46
CA SER A 418 16.81 1.66 -10.58
C SER A 418 17.14 3.13 -10.86
N VAL A 419 18.40 3.46 -11.14
CA VAL A 419 18.82 4.83 -11.52
C VAL A 419 18.18 5.24 -12.85
N MET A 420 18.19 4.35 -13.85
CA MET A 420 17.52 4.59 -15.13
C MET A 420 16.01 4.80 -14.96
N LEU A 421 15.34 4.03 -14.10
CA LEU A 421 13.91 4.22 -13.81
C LEU A 421 13.61 5.59 -13.17
N ALA A 422 14.51 6.14 -12.34
CA ALA A 422 14.38 7.50 -11.82
C ALA A 422 14.59 8.58 -12.90
N GLU A 423 15.53 8.40 -13.83
CA GLU A 423 15.66 9.28 -15.01
C GLU A 423 14.37 9.27 -15.85
N LEU A 424 13.77 8.10 -16.09
CA LEU A 424 12.51 7.96 -16.83
C LEU A 424 11.30 8.53 -16.06
N ALA A 425 11.24 8.40 -14.74
CA ALA A 425 10.19 9.02 -13.92
C ALA A 425 10.28 10.56 -13.93
N MET A 426 11.50 11.11 -13.90
CA MET A 426 11.75 12.54 -14.08
C MET A 426 11.34 13.00 -15.49
N GLU A 427 11.67 12.24 -16.55
CA GLU A 427 11.21 12.54 -17.91
C GLU A 427 9.67 12.45 -18.02
N ALA A 428 9.02 11.54 -17.29
CA ALA A 428 7.55 11.44 -17.21
C ALA A 428 6.90 12.71 -16.64
N GLY A 429 7.66 13.55 -15.94
CA GLY A 429 7.21 14.79 -15.31
C GLY A 429 7.00 14.69 -13.80
N LEU A 430 7.59 13.69 -13.15
CA LEU A 430 7.55 13.57 -11.69
C LEU A 430 8.31 14.76 -11.03
N PRO A 431 7.72 15.48 -10.05
CA PRO A 431 8.37 16.65 -9.47
C PRO A 431 9.67 16.34 -8.70
N ASN A 432 10.60 17.30 -8.73
CA ASN A 432 11.87 17.25 -8.03
C ASN A 432 11.69 16.92 -6.54
N GLY A 433 12.36 15.86 -6.06
CA GLY A 433 12.31 15.42 -4.67
C GLY A 433 11.19 14.42 -4.35
N VAL A 434 10.22 14.20 -5.24
CA VAL A 434 9.15 13.20 -5.00
C VAL A 434 9.68 11.76 -5.06
N LEU A 435 10.71 11.51 -5.86
CA LEU A 435 11.53 10.30 -5.82
C LEU A 435 13.00 10.70 -5.61
N ASN A 436 13.70 9.96 -4.75
CA ASN A 436 15.13 10.06 -4.52
C ASN A 436 15.74 8.65 -4.44
N ILE A 437 16.99 8.49 -4.85
CA ILE A 437 17.79 7.27 -4.72
C ILE A 437 19.04 7.55 -3.90
N VAL A 438 19.31 6.69 -2.92
CA VAL A 438 20.53 6.66 -2.11
C VAL A 438 21.12 5.25 -2.07
N HIS A 439 22.43 5.14 -2.20
CA HIS A 439 23.14 3.85 -2.22
C HIS A 439 23.91 3.58 -0.93
N GLY A 440 23.92 2.35 -0.43
CA GLY A 440 24.74 1.97 0.73
C GLY A 440 24.15 0.80 1.53
N THR A 441 24.95 0.27 2.45
CA THR A 441 24.66 -0.96 3.20
C THR A 441 23.91 -0.67 4.52
N ASN A 442 24.40 -1.17 5.65
CA ASN A 442 23.71 -1.13 6.94
C ASN A 442 23.51 0.29 7.49
N GLU A 443 24.40 1.24 7.20
CA GLU A 443 24.30 2.61 7.71
C GLU A 443 23.08 3.35 7.10
N ILE A 444 22.88 3.24 5.78
CA ILE A 444 21.71 3.80 5.10
C ILE A 444 20.43 3.08 5.51
N ILE A 445 20.47 1.76 5.72
CA ILE A 445 19.32 1.01 6.25
C ILE A 445 18.97 1.48 7.67
N ASN A 446 19.95 1.71 8.54
CA ASN A 446 19.74 2.26 9.87
C ASN A 446 19.15 3.68 9.80
N GLY A 447 19.72 4.55 8.96
CA GLY A 447 19.19 5.89 8.72
C GLY A 447 17.72 5.88 8.30
N ILE A 448 17.36 5.00 7.36
CA ILE A 448 15.96 4.80 6.92
C ILE A 448 15.06 4.36 8.09
N CYS A 449 15.51 3.43 8.93
CA CYS A 449 14.75 2.96 10.10
C CYS A 449 14.66 4.00 11.23
N ASP A 450 15.67 4.85 11.40
CA ASP A 450 15.79 5.76 12.55
C ASP A 450 15.17 7.13 12.31
N ASP A 451 15.27 7.68 11.09
CA ASP A 451 14.88 9.05 10.75
C ASP A 451 13.38 9.29 10.98
N ASP A 452 13.03 10.32 11.76
CA ASP A 452 11.65 10.52 12.22
C ASP A 452 10.73 11.16 11.15
N ASP A 453 11.26 11.60 10.00
CA ASP A 453 10.46 12.11 8.87
C ASP A 453 9.99 11.01 7.91
N ILE A 454 10.67 9.86 7.88
CA ILE A 454 10.21 8.67 7.17
C ILE A 454 9.07 8.02 7.96
N LYS A 455 7.88 7.94 7.36
CA LYS A 455 6.65 7.46 8.01
C LYS A 455 6.32 6.00 7.69
N ALA A 456 6.79 5.50 6.54
CA ALA A 456 6.64 4.10 6.16
C ALA A 456 7.87 3.51 5.45
N ILE A 457 8.13 2.22 5.65
CA ILE A 457 9.23 1.47 5.03
C ILE A 457 8.72 0.19 4.37
N SER A 458 9.15 -0.07 3.14
CA SER A 458 8.95 -1.34 2.44
C SER A 458 10.30 -2.03 2.21
N PHE A 459 10.51 -3.18 2.83
CA PHE A 459 11.69 -4.02 2.66
C PHE A 459 11.34 -5.27 1.85
N VAL A 460 12.27 -5.71 0.98
CA VAL A 460 12.28 -7.06 0.40
C VAL A 460 13.71 -7.63 0.51
N GLY A 461 13.89 -8.89 0.89
CA GLY A 461 15.22 -9.52 0.98
C GLY A 461 15.39 -10.61 2.06
N PRO A 462 16.62 -10.91 2.52
CA PRO A 462 16.88 -12.05 3.41
C PRO A 462 16.26 -11.93 4.81
N ASN A 463 15.87 -13.06 5.42
CA ASN A 463 15.13 -13.11 6.69
C ASN A 463 15.75 -12.31 7.82
N VAL A 464 17.06 -12.44 8.03
CA VAL A 464 17.78 -11.78 9.13
C VAL A 464 17.75 -10.26 8.98
N VAL A 465 17.80 -9.76 7.74
CA VAL A 465 17.78 -8.31 7.45
C VAL A 465 16.35 -7.76 7.58
N GLY A 466 15.34 -8.46 7.05
CA GLY A 466 13.93 -8.07 7.24
C GLY A 466 13.50 -8.09 8.71
N ALA A 467 14.00 -9.06 9.48
CA ALA A 467 13.80 -9.12 10.93
C ALA A 467 14.33 -7.88 11.66
N TYR A 468 15.54 -7.48 11.27
CA TYR A 468 16.23 -6.33 11.84
C TYR A 468 15.55 -5.01 11.45
N VAL A 469 15.21 -4.84 10.16
CA VAL A 469 14.48 -3.68 9.64
C VAL A 469 13.14 -3.55 10.34
N TYR A 470 12.34 -4.61 10.42
CA TYR A 470 11.02 -4.55 11.06
C TYR A 470 11.11 -4.22 12.55
N ALA A 471 11.97 -4.92 13.30
CA ALA A 471 12.12 -4.67 14.73
C ALA A 471 12.61 -3.24 15.02
N ARG A 472 13.54 -2.70 14.23
CA ARG A 472 14.08 -1.35 14.40
C ARG A 472 13.07 -0.27 14.00
N ALA A 473 12.41 -0.42 12.86
CA ALA A 473 11.43 0.54 12.34
C ALA A 473 10.16 0.61 13.21
N SER A 474 9.61 -0.53 13.64
CA SER A 474 8.43 -0.55 14.51
C SER A 474 8.72 -0.09 15.93
N ALA A 475 9.95 -0.25 16.45
CA ALA A 475 10.36 0.42 17.70
C ALA A 475 10.34 1.96 17.60
N LYS A 476 10.42 2.51 16.38
CA LYS A 476 10.23 3.94 16.06
C LYS A 476 8.78 4.29 15.66
N GLY A 477 7.83 3.36 15.75
CA GLY A 477 6.43 3.56 15.36
C GLY A 477 6.20 3.72 13.85
N LYS A 478 7.20 3.40 13.00
CA LYS A 478 7.07 3.49 11.54
C LYS A 478 6.20 2.34 11.01
N ARG A 479 5.29 2.66 10.10
CA ARG A 479 4.56 1.66 9.29
C ARG A 479 5.57 0.88 8.46
N THR A 480 5.56 -0.44 8.53
CA THR A 480 6.59 -1.24 7.86
C THR A 480 5.96 -2.43 7.15
N GLN A 481 6.54 -2.84 6.03
CA GLN A 481 6.31 -4.14 5.39
C GLN A 481 7.67 -4.73 5.00
N SER A 482 7.83 -6.05 5.03
CA SER A 482 9.13 -6.71 5.05
C SER A 482 9.09 -8.12 4.44
N ASN A 483 8.90 -8.20 3.13
CA ASN A 483 8.72 -9.47 2.43
C ASN A 483 10.06 -10.23 2.37
N ILE A 484 10.22 -11.31 3.14
CA ILE A 484 11.51 -12.03 3.25
C ILE A 484 11.63 -13.30 2.41
N GLY A 485 12.85 -13.86 2.42
CA GLY A 485 13.28 -15.14 1.85
C GLY A 485 12.33 -16.34 2.06
N THR A 486 12.56 -17.35 1.23
CA THR A 486 11.46 -18.07 0.59
C THR A 486 11.90 -19.46 0.15
N LYS A 487 11.36 -20.51 0.77
CA LYS A 487 11.51 -21.87 0.26
C LYS A 487 10.20 -22.40 -0.26
N ASN A 488 10.07 -22.41 -1.59
CA ASN A 488 8.80 -22.72 -2.24
C ASN A 488 8.74 -24.21 -2.64
N HIS A 489 7.54 -24.80 -2.54
CA HIS A 489 7.33 -26.25 -2.65
C HIS A 489 6.28 -26.61 -3.71
N ALA A 490 6.51 -27.69 -4.47
CA ALA A 490 5.53 -28.27 -5.38
C ALA A 490 5.19 -29.70 -4.95
N VAL A 491 3.93 -29.94 -4.58
CA VAL A 491 3.39 -31.29 -4.38
C VAL A 491 2.95 -31.84 -5.73
N VAL A 492 3.46 -33.02 -6.09
CA VAL A 492 3.09 -33.72 -7.32
C VAL A 492 2.31 -34.97 -6.93
N MET A 493 1.04 -35.03 -7.30
CA MET A 493 0.18 -36.20 -7.09
C MET A 493 0.37 -37.24 -8.20
N PRO A 494 0.08 -38.54 -7.95
CA PRO A 494 0.17 -39.60 -8.97
C PRO A 494 -0.69 -39.36 -10.22
N ASP A 495 -1.75 -38.55 -10.10
CA ASP A 495 -2.68 -38.24 -11.19
C ASP A 495 -2.28 -36.99 -12.01
N ALA A 496 -1.13 -36.37 -11.72
CA ALA A 496 -0.69 -35.17 -12.39
C ALA A 496 -0.21 -35.43 -13.84
N SER A 497 -0.42 -34.43 -14.72
CA SER A 497 -0.04 -34.53 -16.14
C SER A 497 1.48 -34.43 -16.32
N VAL A 498 2.14 -35.58 -16.54
CA VAL A 498 3.61 -35.72 -16.53
C VAL A 498 4.34 -34.62 -17.31
N GLY A 499 4.05 -34.45 -18.61
CA GLY A 499 4.74 -33.46 -19.44
C GLY A 499 4.49 -32.00 -19.02
N ALA A 500 3.28 -31.68 -18.55
CA ALA A 500 2.96 -30.33 -18.08
C ALA A 500 3.65 -30.02 -16.75
N THR A 501 3.65 -30.99 -15.82
CA THR A 501 4.33 -30.87 -14.52
C THR A 501 5.84 -30.75 -14.70
N ILE A 502 6.50 -31.64 -15.45
CA ILE A 502 7.96 -31.58 -15.66
C ILE A 502 8.38 -30.22 -16.25
N ASN A 503 7.67 -29.72 -17.26
CA ASN A 503 7.95 -28.41 -17.84
C ASN A 503 7.79 -27.26 -16.83
N ALA A 504 6.82 -27.35 -15.92
CA ALA A 504 6.61 -26.36 -14.87
C ALA A 504 7.68 -26.44 -13.75
N LEU A 505 8.08 -27.65 -13.34
CA LEU A 505 9.13 -27.86 -12.34
C LEU A 505 10.49 -27.31 -12.85
N VAL A 506 10.87 -27.64 -14.08
CA VAL A 506 12.12 -27.19 -14.70
C VAL A 506 12.13 -25.67 -14.88
N ALA A 507 11.03 -25.08 -15.37
CA ALA A 507 10.91 -23.63 -15.53
C ALA A 507 11.01 -22.87 -14.20
N ALA A 508 10.34 -23.35 -13.15
CA ALA A 508 10.32 -22.68 -11.85
C ALA A 508 11.58 -22.92 -11.01
N GLY A 509 12.22 -24.09 -11.12
CA GLY A 509 13.42 -24.43 -10.35
C GLY A 509 14.71 -23.80 -10.88
N PHE A 510 14.86 -23.74 -12.21
CA PHE A 510 16.13 -23.32 -12.82
C PHE A 510 16.10 -21.92 -13.45
N GLY A 511 14.95 -21.44 -13.94
CA GLY A 511 14.88 -20.20 -14.73
C GLY A 511 15.50 -18.98 -14.02
N GLY A 512 16.39 -18.24 -14.69
CA GLY A 512 17.17 -17.16 -14.08
C GLY A 512 18.22 -17.63 -13.06
N ALA A 513 18.74 -18.85 -13.24
CA ALA A 513 19.70 -19.53 -12.35
C ALA A 513 19.20 -19.72 -10.90
N GLY A 514 17.88 -19.87 -10.71
CA GLY A 514 17.24 -20.07 -9.39
C GLY A 514 17.34 -18.90 -8.41
N GLN A 515 17.92 -17.76 -8.81
CA GLN A 515 18.09 -16.57 -7.98
C GLN A 515 16.81 -15.72 -7.96
N LYS A 516 15.71 -16.29 -7.48
CA LYS A 516 14.39 -15.65 -7.46
C LYS A 516 13.68 -16.04 -6.16
N CYS A 517 13.04 -15.08 -5.49
CA CYS A 517 12.14 -15.37 -4.35
C CYS A 517 10.93 -16.26 -4.70
N MET A 518 10.70 -16.47 -6.01
CA MET A 518 9.67 -17.34 -6.59
C MET A 518 10.24 -18.62 -7.21
N ALA A 519 11.55 -18.88 -7.03
CA ALA A 519 12.17 -20.14 -7.49
C ALA A 519 11.57 -21.33 -6.74
N LEU A 520 11.47 -22.46 -7.44
CA LEU A 520 10.99 -23.72 -6.88
C LEU A 520 12.18 -24.54 -6.38
N ASN A 521 12.48 -24.45 -5.09
CA ASN A 521 13.59 -25.18 -4.50
C ASN A 521 13.23 -26.64 -4.18
N MET A 522 11.94 -26.94 -3.92
CA MET A 522 11.47 -28.24 -3.43
C MET A 522 10.36 -28.84 -4.31
N ALA A 523 10.48 -30.12 -4.65
CA ALA A 523 9.40 -30.94 -5.22
C ALA A 523 9.14 -32.16 -4.32
N VAL A 524 7.88 -32.41 -3.97
CA VAL A 524 7.44 -33.51 -3.10
C VAL A 524 6.53 -34.43 -3.93
N PHE A 525 7.01 -35.65 -4.23
CA PHE A 525 6.30 -36.60 -5.07
C PHE A 525 5.51 -37.58 -4.21
N VAL A 526 4.18 -37.44 -4.24
CA VAL A 526 3.27 -38.36 -3.54
C VAL A 526 3.20 -39.67 -4.32
N GLY A 527 3.41 -40.80 -3.64
CA GLY A 527 3.54 -42.11 -4.29
C GLY A 527 4.88 -42.38 -4.98
N GLY A 528 5.88 -41.51 -4.76
CA GLY A 528 7.28 -41.77 -5.10
C GLY A 528 7.82 -41.08 -6.37
N LEU A 529 9.13 -40.91 -6.41
CA LEU A 529 9.86 -40.14 -7.44
C LEU A 529 10.07 -40.91 -8.77
N GLY A 530 10.07 -42.24 -8.73
CA GLY A 530 10.47 -43.11 -9.86
C GLY A 530 9.85 -42.77 -11.23
N PRO A 531 8.52 -42.55 -11.36
CA PRO A 531 7.88 -42.19 -12.63
C PRO A 531 8.28 -40.83 -13.23
N TRP A 532 9.03 -40.02 -12.47
CA TRP A 532 9.31 -38.62 -12.76
C TRP A 532 10.81 -38.33 -12.97
N GLU A 533 11.70 -39.07 -12.30
CA GLU A 533 13.13 -38.77 -12.21
C GLU A 533 13.81 -38.63 -13.59
N GLU A 534 13.65 -39.62 -14.47
CA GLU A 534 14.30 -39.66 -15.78
C GLU A 534 13.96 -38.44 -16.65
N LYS A 535 12.67 -38.10 -16.75
CA LYS A 535 12.16 -36.97 -17.55
C LYS A 535 12.54 -35.63 -16.93
N LEU A 536 12.57 -35.54 -15.60
CA LEU A 536 13.03 -34.33 -14.90
C LEU A 536 14.52 -34.07 -15.19
N VAL A 537 15.34 -35.12 -15.17
CA VAL A 537 16.79 -35.05 -15.48
C VAL A 537 17.03 -34.75 -16.95
N GLU A 538 16.28 -35.37 -17.87
CA GLU A 538 16.32 -35.08 -19.32
C GLU A 538 16.06 -33.58 -19.58
N HIS A 539 14.92 -33.06 -19.09
CA HIS A 539 14.50 -31.69 -19.35
C HIS A 539 15.37 -30.66 -18.63
N ALA A 540 15.94 -30.98 -17.46
CA ALA A 540 16.93 -30.14 -16.79
C ALA A 540 18.29 -30.14 -17.49
N ARG A 541 18.75 -31.29 -18.00
CA ARG A 541 20.03 -31.42 -18.72
C ARG A 541 20.01 -30.72 -20.09
N ALA A 542 18.83 -30.55 -20.70
CA ALA A 542 18.66 -29.87 -21.98
C ALA A 542 18.91 -28.35 -21.92
N LEU A 543 18.90 -27.72 -20.74
CA LEU A 543 18.95 -26.26 -20.61
C LEU A 543 20.31 -25.67 -20.98
N LYS A 544 20.34 -24.70 -21.91
CA LYS A 544 21.60 -24.08 -22.34
C LYS A 544 22.14 -23.08 -21.31
N VAL A 545 23.24 -23.46 -20.65
CA VAL A 545 24.01 -22.59 -19.74
C VAL A 545 25.05 -21.78 -20.52
N THR A 546 24.96 -20.45 -20.48
CA THR A 546 25.93 -19.51 -21.08
C THR A 546 25.71 -18.09 -20.55
N SER A 547 26.56 -17.12 -20.91
CA SER A 547 26.35 -15.70 -20.55
C SER A 547 24.95 -15.22 -20.92
N GLY A 548 24.29 -14.49 -20.02
CA GLY A 548 22.91 -14.01 -20.22
C GLY A 548 22.74 -13.04 -21.41
N THR A 549 23.85 -12.55 -21.98
CA THR A 549 23.89 -11.74 -23.20
C THR A 549 23.72 -12.55 -24.50
N GLU A 550 23.94 -13.87 -24.47
CA GLU A 550 23.84 -14.71 -25.67
C GLU A 550 22.36 -14.92 -26.07
N PRO A 551 22.00 -14.89 -27.38
CA PRO A 551 20.59 -14.94 -27.80
C PRO A 551 19.82 -16.22 -27.45
N ASP A 552 20.53 -17.32 -27.21
CA ASP A 552 19.98 -18.63 -26.86
C ASP A 552 20.34 -19.05 -25.41
N ALA A 553 20.72 -18.10 -24.56
CA ALA A 553 20.94 -18.33 -23.13
C ALA A 553 19.63 -18.70 -22.42
N GLU A 554 19.61 -19.86 -21.77
CA GLU A 554 18.52 -20.30 -20.90
C GLU A 554 18.90 -20.20 -19.41
N LEU A 555 20.18 -20.40 -19.09
CA LEU A 555 20.72 -20.27 -17.75
C LEU A 555 21.95 -19.34 -17.73
N GLY A 556 21.86 -18.22 -17.02
CA GLY A 556 22.98 -17.31 -16.78
C GLY A 556 23.87 -17.74 -15.59
N PRO A 557 24.93 -16.98 -15.27
CA PRO A 557 25.71 -17.17 -14.06
C PRO A 557 24.95 -16.73 -12.79
N VAL A 558 25.44 -17.14 -11.62
CA VAL A 558 25.03 -16.58 -10.33
C VAL A 558 25.76 -15.27 -10.01
N ILE A 559 25.14 -14.40 -9.22
CA ILE A 559 25.48 -12.99 -9.04
C ILE A 559 26.91 -12.73 -8.52
N SER A 560 27.53 -13.69 -7.86
CA SER A 560 28.86 -13.52 -7.26
C SER A 560 29.57 -14.85 -7.03
N LYS A 561 30.90 -14.80 -6.95
CA LYS A 561 31.75 -15.97 -6.61
C LYS A 561 31.40 -16.55 -5.24
N GLN A 562 31.09 -15.68 -4.26
CA GLN A 562 30.67 -16.08 -2.92
C GLN A 562 29.36 -16.90 -2.94
N GLU A 563 28.37 -16.51 -3.75
CA GLU A 563 27.14 -17.30 -3.88
C GLU A 563 27.39 -18.61 -4.64
N LYS A 564 28.26 -18.61 -5.67
CA LYS A 564 28.70 -19.85 -6.35
C LYS A 564 29.32 -20.84 -5.36
N GLU A 565 30.24 -20.39 -4.52
CA GLU A 565 30.87 -21.20 -3.46
C GLU A 565 29.86 -21.70 -2.42
N ARG A 566 28.93 -20.82 -1.99
CA ARG A 566 27.85 -21.16 -1.05
C ARG A 566 26.90 -22.23 -1.60
N ILE A 567 26.48 -22.12 -2.87
CA ILE A 567 25.62 -23.12 -3.52
C ILE A 567 26.36 -24.46 -3.65
N ILE A 568 27.63 -24.45 -4.07
CA ILE A 568 28.47 -25.66 -4.18
C ILE A 568 28.58 -26.36 -2.81
N THR A 569 28.77 -25.60 -1.73
CA THR A 569 28.81 -26.11 -0.35
C THR A 569 27.46 -26.75 0.04
N LEU A 570 26.34 -26.05 -0.17
CA LEU A 570 25.00 -26.57 0.17
C LEU A 570 24.61 -27.84 -0.61
N ILE A 571 25.07 -27.98 -1.86
CA ILE A 571 24.94 -29.24 -2.62
C ILE A 571 25.80 -30.33 -1.98
N GLN A 572 27.08 -30.04 -1.70
CA GLN A 572 28.03 -31.01 -1.15
C GLN A 572 27.58 -31.53 0.22
N THR A 573 27.23 -30.66 1.15
CA THR A 573 26.71 -31.03 2.49
C THR A 573 25.38 -31.75 2.42
N GLY A 574 24.55 -31.49 1.39
CA GLY A 574 23.36 -32.29 1.10
C GLY A 574 23.70 -33.74 0.76
N VAL A 575 24.69 -33.97 -0.11
CA VAL A 575 25.18 -35.31 -0.48
C VAL A 575 25.84 -36.03 0.71
N GLU A 576 26.66 -35.32 1.49
CA GLU A 576 27.28 -35.83 2.72
C GLU A 576 26.24 -36.19 3.80
N SER A 577 25.08 -35.49 3.80
CA SER A 577 23.93 -35.82 4.65
C SER A 577 23.10 -37.01 4.15
N GLY A 578 23.47 -37.61 3.01
CA GLY A 578 22.81 -38.78 2.41
C GLY A 578 21.85 -38.50 1.26
N ALA A 579 21.75 -37.26 0.75
CA ALA A 579 20.96 -36.99 -0.46
C ALA A 579 21.64 -37.57 -1.72
N LYS A 580 20.86 -38.19 -2.61
CA LYS A 580 21.38 -38.76 -3.86
C LYS A 580 21.54 -37.67 -4.92
N LEU A 581 22.75 -37.50 -5.44
CA LEU A 581 23.05 -36.55 -6.52
C LEU A 581 22.65 -37.14 -7.88
N VAL A 582 21.53 -36.67 -8.44
CA VAL A 582 20.96 -37.20 -9.70
C VAL A 582 21.47 -36.42 -10.92
N LEU A 583 21.69 -35.12 -10.76
CA LEU A 583 22.29 -34.24 -11.78
C LEU A 583 23.23 -33.26 -11.08
N ASP A 584 24.49 -33.18 -11.53
CA ASP A 584 25.52 -32.29 -10.97
C ASP A 584 25.87 -31.16 -11.94
N GLY A 585 25.55 -29.92 -11.57
CA GLY A 585 25.91 -28.73 -12.34
C GLY A 585 27.12 -27.96 -11.82
N ARG A 586 27.79 -28.42 -10.74
CA ARG A 586 28.81 -27.62 -10.01
C ARG A 586 30.05 -27.29 -10.84
N ASN A 587 30.48 -28.22 -11.68
CA ASN A 587 31.75 -28.16 -12.41
C ASN A 587 31.61 -27.69 -13.87
N ILE A 588 30.56 -26.94 -14.20
CA ILE A 588 30.35 -26.44 -15.56
C ILE A 588 31.35 -25.32 -15.93
N VAL A 589 31.88 -25.40 -17.14
CA VAL A 589 32.75 -24.39 -17.74
C VAL A 589 32.09 -23.88 -19.03
N VAL A 590 31.92 -22.56 -19.15
CA VAL A 590 31.35 -21.91 -20.33
C VAL A 590 32.49 -21.31 -21.16
N ALA A 591 32.60 -21.74 -22.41
CA ALA A 591 33.66 -21.27 -23.31
C ALA A 591 33.57 -19.76 -23.58
N GLY A 592 34.70 -19.05 -23.48
CA GLY A 592 34.79 -17.59 -23.56
C GLY A 592 34.40 -16.86 -22.27
N TYR A 593 33.94 -17.59 -21.25
CA TYR A 593 33.52 -17.06 -19.95
C TYR A 593 34.01 -17.97 -18.79
N GLU A 594 35.23 -18.50 -18.92
CA GLU A 594 35.80 -19.54 -18.04
C GLU A 594 35.92 -19.08 -16.57
N ASN A 595 36.15 -17.78 -16.34
CA ASN A 595 36.20 -17.17 -15.00
C ASN A 595 34.79 -16.89 -14.42
N GLY A 596 33.72 -17.16 -15.16
CA GLY A 596 32.35 -16.80 -14.81
C GLY A 596 31.74 -17.60 -13.67
N ASN A 597 30.78 -16.99 -12.99
CA ASN A 597 30.08 -17.55 -11.84
C ASN A 597 28.98 -18.56 -12.24
N PHE A 598 29.25 -19.43 -13.21
CA PHE A 598 28.27 -20.43 -13.68
C PHE A 598 28.13 -21.62 -12.74
N ILE A 599 26.88 -22.07 -12.57
CA ILE A 599 26.49 -23.38 -12.03
C ILE A 599 25.38 -23.90 -12.95
N GLY A 600 25.44 -25.17 -13.35
CA GLY A 600 24.41 -25.81 -14.16
C GLY A 600 23.22 -26.31 -13.34
N PRO A 601 22.13 -26.75 -14.00
CA PRO A 601 20.99 -27.37 -13.33
C PRO A 601 21.45 -28.56 -12.48
N THR A 602 21.08 -28.57 -11.20
CA THR A 602 21.48 -29.59 -10.23
C THR A 602 20.23 -30.20 -9.58
N ILE A 603 20.20 -31.52 -9.41
CA ILE A 603 19.08 -32.25 -8.79
C ILE A 603 19.61 -33.17 -7.69
N LEU A 604 19.06 -33.02 -6.48
CA LEU A 604 19.24 -33.96 -5.38
C LEU A 604 17.92 -34.71 -5.11
N SER A 605 17.94 -36.04 -5.07
CA SER A 605 16.82 -36.87 -4.61
C SER A 605 17.02 -37.34 -3.18
N ASP A 606 15.97 -37.92 -2.61
CA ASP A 606 15.97 -38.58 -1.29
C ASP A 606 16.30 -37.61 -0.15
N VAL A 607 15.98 -36.33 -0.37
CA VAL A 607 16.11 -35.24 0.60
C VAL A 607 15.10 -35.43 1.72
N THR A 608 15.52 -35.25 2.97
CA THR A 608 14.64 -35.33 4.15
C THR A 608 14.56 -33.99 4.89
N VAL A 609 13.51 -33.79 5.68
CA VAL A 609 13.31 -32.56 6.50
C VAL A 609 14.44 -32.27 7.49
N ASN A 610 15.31 -33.26 7.75
CA ASN A 610 16.43 -33.15 8.67
C ASN A 610 17.72 -32.62 8.03
N MET A 611 17.86 -32.65 6.70
CA MET A 611 19.08 -32.23 6.01
C MET A 611 19.23 -30.70 6.00
N GLU A 612 20.47 -30.20 6.02
CA GLU A 612 20.74 -28.76 5.95
C GLU A 612 20.29 -28.15 4.62
N CYS A 613 20.47 -28.88 3.51
CA CYS A 613 19.97 -28.48 2.20
C CYS A 613 18.43 -28.36 2.16
N TYR A 614 17.67 -28.97 3.08
CA TYR A 614 16.24 -28.70 3.26
C TYR A 614 15.99 -27.47 4.13
N LYS A 615 16.69 -27.36 5.26
CA LYS A 615 16.49 -26.32 6.29
C LYS A 615 16.89 -24.91 5.82
N GLU A 616 17.95 -24.79 5.02
CA GLU A 616 18.46 -23.50 4.55
C GLU A 616 18.06 -23.17 3.11
N ASP A 617 18.05 -21.87 2.81
CA ASP A 617 17.63 -21.35 1.50
C ASP A 617 18.75 -21.49 0.45
N ILE A 618 18.37 -21.91 -0.77
CA ILE A 618 19.31 -22.17 -1.88
C ILE A 618 18.93 -21.29 -3.08
N PHE A 619 19.61 -20.15 -3.19
CA PHE A 619 19.45 -19.18 -4.28
C PHE A 619 20.33 -19.55 -5.50
N GLY A 620 20.08 -20.73 -6.05
CA GLY A 620 20.84 -21.27 -7.18
C GLY A 620 20.01 -22.26 -8.00
N PRO A 621 20.53 -22.76 -9.14
CA PRO A 621 19.81 -23.67 -10.04
C PRO A 621 19.80 -25.10 -9.48
N VAL A 622 19.20 -25.28 -8.31
CA VAL A 622 19.18 -26.54 -7.54
C VAL A 622 17.74 -26.91 -7.19
N LEU A 623 17.29 -28.07 -7.66
CA LEU A 623 15.98 -28.63 -7.33
C LEU A 623 16.16 -29.83 -6.39
N LEU A 624 15.42 -29.82 -5.29
CA LEU A 624 15.47 -30.86 -4.25
C LEU A 624 14.19 -31.69 -4.31
N CYS A 625 14.35 -33.01 -4.50
CA CYS A 625 13.24 -33.95 -4.62
C CYS A 625 13.07 -34.78 -3.34
N MET A 626 11.86 -34.72 -2.79
CA MET A 626 11.39 -35.50 -1.64
C MET A 626 10.28 -36.45 -2.09
N GLN A 627 10.02 -37.46 -1.26
CA GLN A 627 8.94 -38.44 -1.45
C GLN A 627 7.96 -38.33 -0.27
N ALA A 628 6.69 -38.71 -0.49
CA ALA A 628 5.66 -38.80 0.54
C ALA A 628 4.67 -39.91 0.20
N ASP A 629 4.13 -40.60 1.21
CA ASP A 629 3.14 -41.67 1.02
C ASP A 629 1.72 -41.10 0.82
N SER A 630 1.49 -39.84 1.22
CA SER A 630 0.15 -39.24 1.26
C SER A 630 0.15 -37.72 0.99
N ILE A 631 -1.01 -37.16 0.65
CA ILE A 631 -1.18 -35.70 0.53
C ILE A 631 -1.10 -35.02 1.91
N GLU A 632 -1.54 -35.71 2.96
CA GLU A 632 -1.42 -35.28 4.36
C GLU A 632 0.04 -35.12 4.77
N GLU A 633 0.90 -36.09 4.45
CA GLU A 633 2.34 -35.99 4.68
C GLU A 633 2.98 -34.88 3.82
N ALA A 634 2.62 -34.77 2.55
CA ALA A 634 3.13 -33.70 1.69
C ALA A 634 2.75 -32.31 2.21
N ILE A 635 1.51 -32.12 2.71
CA ILE A 635 1.08 -30.90 3.40
C ILE A 635 1.88 -30.70 4.70
N ASN A 636 2.12 -31.74 5.48
CA ASN A 636 2.93 -31.66 6.71
C ASN A 636 4.40 -31.31 6.44
N ILE A 637 5.01 -31.74 5.33
CA ILE A 637 6.35 -31.33 4.92
C ILE A 637 6.37 -29.82 4.65
N VAL A 638 5.43 -29.32 3.82
CA VAL A 638 5.31 -27.89 3.51
C VAL A 638 5.01 -27.07 4.77
N ASN A 639 4.11 -27.53 5.63
CA ASN A 639 3.72 -26.86 6.87
C ASN A 639 4.83 -26.91 7.93
N GLY A 640 5.67 -27.94 7.95
CA GLY A 640 6.86 -28.03 8.81
C GLY A 640 8.01 -27.08 8.44
N ASN A 641 8.00 -26.48 7.25
CA ASN A 641 9.06 -25.55 6.84
C ASN A 641 9.02 -24.20 7.57
N LYS A 642 10.18 -23.60 7.88
CA LYS A 642 10.28 -22.25 8.50
C LYS A 642 9.80 -21.11 7.58
N TYR A 643 9.83 -21.33 6.27
CA TYR A 643 9.33 -20.41 5.24
C TYR A 643 7.86 -20.69 4.88
N SER A 644 7.16 -19.69 4.34
CA SER A 644 5.71 -19.80 4.06
C SER A 644 5.15 -18.86 2.97
N ASN A 645 5.97 -18.54 1.97
CA ASN A 645 5.58 -17.68 0.84
C ASN A 645 4.59 -18.39 -0.10
N GLY A 646 5.10 -19.26 -0.97
CA GLY A 646 4.28 -19.97 -1.97
C GLY A 646 4.49 -21.48 -1.99
N ALA A 647 3.43 -22.20 -2.33
CA ALA A 647 3.48 -23.62 -2.67
C ALA A 647 2.47 -23.95 -3.78
N SER A 648 2.65 -25.06 -4.46
CA SER A 648 1.76 -25.51 -5.54
C SER A 648 1.41 -26.99 -5.43
N ILE A 649 0.27 -27.39 -5.98
CA ILE A 649 -0.11 -28.78 -6.21
C ILE A 649 -0.38 -29.05 -7.69
N PHE A 650 0.15 -30.15 -8.21
CA PHE A 650 -0.18 -30.69 -9.52
C PHE A 650 -1.05 -31.94 -9.34
N THR A 651 -2.26 -31.93 -9.90
CA THR A 651 -3.28 -32.98 -9.77
C THR A 651 -4.47 -32.74 -10.72
N THR A 652 -5.15 -33.80 -11.18
CA THR A 652 -6.47 -33.69 -11.84
C THR A 652 -7.62 -33.69 -10.83
N SER A 653 -7.39 -34.11 -9.59
CA SER A 653 -8.39 -34.15 -8.53
C SER A 653 -8.68 -32.78 -7.93
N GLY A 654 -9.85 -32.22 -8.25
CA GLY A 654 -10.39 -31.03 -7.58
C GLY A 654 -10.57 -31.20 -6.06
N VAL A 655 -10.69 -32.44 -5.56
CA VAL A 655 -10.73 -32.73 -4.12
C VAL A 655 -9.33 -32.56 -3.49
N ALA A 656 -8.28 -33.10 -4.13
CA ALA A 656 -6.90 -32.93 -3.68
C ALA A 656 -6.48 -31.45 -3.71
N ALA A 657 -6.80 -30.74 -4.80
CA ALA A 657 -6.54 -29.31 -4.94
C ALA A 657 -7.26 -28.48 -3.86
N ARG A 658 -8.55 -28.76 -3.59
CA ARG A 658 -9.32 -28.08 -2.54
C ARG A 658 -8.80 -28.39 -1.13
N LYS A 659 -8.36 -29.63 -0.87
CA LYS A 659 -7.71 -30.00 0.40
C LYS A 659 -6.43 -29.19 0.59
N PHE A 660 -5.52 -29.27 -0.40
CA PHE A 660 -4.23 -28.60 -0.37
C PHE A 660 -4.37 -27.09 -0.10
N GLN A 661 -5.14 -26.35 -0.89
CA GLN A 661 -5.27 -24.89 -0.73
C GLN A 661 -5.80 -24.47 0.66
N THR A 662 -6.58 -25.34 1.31
CA THR A 662 -7.20 -25.06 2.62
C THR A 662 -6.26 -25.38 3.77
N GLU A 663 -5.58 -26.53 3.71
CA GLU A 663 -4.74 -27.03 4.82
C GLU A 663 -3.28 -26.56 4.75
N VAL A 664 -2.80 -26.10 3.59
CA VAL A 664 -1.44 -25.56 3.45
C VAL A 664 -1.30 -24.17 4.09
N GLU A 665 -0.22 -23.97 4.83
CA GLU A 665 0.12 -22.71 5.50
C GLU A 665 1.11 -21.89 4.65
N VAL A 666 0.64 -21.43 3.48
CA VAL A 666 1.34 -20.46 2.62
C VAL A 666 0.39 -19.35 2.17
N GLY A 667 0.93 -18.17 1.82
CA GLY A 667 0.11 -17.05 1.36
C GLY A 667 -0.22 -17.09 -0.14
N GLN A 668 0.55 -17.83 -0.95
CA GLN A 668 0.31 -18.05 -2.38
C GLN A 668 0.15 -19.55 -2.68
N VAL A 669 -0.92 -19.94 -3.39
CA VAL A 669 -1.19 -21.34 -3.77
C VAL A 669 -1.33 -21.48 -5.28
N GLY A 670 -0.51 -22.35 -5.89
CA GLY A 670 -0.66 -22.79 -7.28
C GLY A 670 -1.44 -24.10 -7.40
N ILE A 671 -2.36 -24.19 -8.36
CA ILE A 671 -3.05 -25.45 -8.74
C ILE A 671 -2.80 -25.69 -10.23
N ASN A 672 -2.02 -26.74 -10.56
CA ASN A 672 -1.48 -27.05 -11.89
C ASN A 672 -0.68 -25.92 -12.57
N VAL A 673 -0.36 -24.89 -11.80
CA VAL A 673 0.71 -23.92 -12.04
C VAL A 673 1.78 -24.13 -10.97
N PRO A 674 3.05 -23.76 -11.20
CA PRO A 674 4.06 -23.77 -10.15
C PRO A 674 3.80 -22.58 -9.18
N ILE A 675 4.84 -21.95 -8.65
CA ILE A 675 4.67 -20.83 -7.72
C ILE A 675 4.06 -19.62 -8.46
N SER A 676 2.89 -19.17 -8.02
CA SER A 676 2.20 -18.06 -8.67
C SER A 676 2.93 -16.74 -8.45
N VAL A 677 3.27 -16.04 -9.53
CA VAL A 677 3.79 -14.67 -9.47
C VAL A 677 2.61 -13.73 -9.27
N PRO A 678 2.60 -12.89 -8.21
CA PRO A 678 1.49 -12.00 -7.93
C PRO A 678 1.23 -11.06 -9.11
N LEU A 679 -0.05 -10.85 -9.41
CA LEU A 679 -0.50 -9.83 -10.33
C LEU A 679 -0.50 -8.47 -9.62
N PRO A 680 -0.42 -7.34 -10.35
CA PRO A 680 -0.40 -5.99 -9.77
C PRO A 680 -1.57 -5.63 -8.84
N PHE A 681 -2.65 -6.40 -8.90
CA PHE A 681 -3.89 -6.22 -8.14
C PHE A 681 -4.17 -7.38 -7.16
N SER A 682 -3.21 -8.28 -6.95
CA SER A 682 -3.34 -9.41 -6.00
C SER A 682 -2.22 -9.36 -4.97
N SER A 683 -2.57 -9.47 -3.69
CA SER A 683 -1.61 -9.37 -2.59
C SER A 683 -0.59 -10.52 -2.59
N PHE A 684 0.64 -10.18 -2.25
CA PHE A 684 1.78 -11.09 -2.10
C PHE A 684 2.11 -11.23 -0.62
N ILE A 685 1.87 -12.42 -0.04
CA ILE A 685 1.75 -12.62 1.41
C ILE A 685 2.45 -13.92 1.81
N SER A 686 2.91 -14.00 3.07
CA SER A 686 3.42 -15.21 3.72
C SER A 686 2.57 -15.53 4.95
N ALA A 687 2.31 -16.81 5.24
CA ALA A 687 1.27 -17.22 6.21
C ALA A 687 1.77 -17.59 7.62
N LYS A 688 2.95 -18.20 7.75
CA LYS A 688 3.60 -18.54 9.04
C LYS A 688 4.53 -17.38 9.47
N PRO A 689 5.39 -17.52 10.52
CA PRO A 689 6.21 -16.40 10.96
C PRO A 689 7.47 -16.21 10.10
N SER A 690 7.28 -15.96 8.79
CA SER A 690 8.23 -15.25 7.90
C SER A 690 7.70 -13.82 7.73
N PHE A 691 8.48 -12.80 7.34
CA PHE A 691 8.16 -11.43 7.73
C PHE A 691 6.86 -10.90 7.08
N ALA A 692 5.73 -11.14 7.78
CA ALA A 692 4.32 -10.96 7.45
C ALA A 692 3.42 -10.30 8.60
N GLY A 693 3.00 -9.00 8.91
CA GLY A 693 2.73 -7.55 8.50
C GLY A 693 1.39 -6.83 8.06
N ASP A 694 0.68 -7.12 6.94
CA ASP A 694 -0.48 -6.40 6.28
C ASP A 694 -0.55 -4.88 6.40
N VAL A 695 0.12 -4.23 5.43
CA VAL A 695 -0.17 -2.89 4.94
C VAL A 695 -0.48 -3.03 3.45
N ASN A 696 -1.66 -2.58 3.00
CA ASN A 696 -2.09 -2.79 1.61
C ASN A 696 -1.03 -2.23 0.67
N PHE A 697 -0.36 -3.09 -0.09
CA PHE A 697 -0.96 -3.69 -1.28
C PHE A 697 -1.53 -5.14 -1.23
N ASP A 698 -1.30 -6.08 -0.32
CA ASP A 698 -0.45 -6.34 0.86
C ASP A 698 0.70 -7.34 0.51
N ALA A 699 1.65 -7.78 1.37
CA ALA A 699 2.39 -7.26 2.55
C ALA A 699 3.35 -8.36 3.08
N ARG A 700 3.69 -8.68 4.36
CA ARG A 700 3.35 -8.41 5.81
C ARG A 700 4.88 -8.21 6.44
N ASN A 701 5.64 -8.28 7.59
CA ASN A 701 5.98 -8.43 9.11
C ASN A 701 5.88 -9.64 10.16
N LEU A 702 6.89 -10.55 10.38
CA LEU A 702 6.95 -11.80 11.25
C LEU A 702 8.26 -12.75 11.25
N LYS A 703 8.57 -13.55 12.30
CA LYS A 703 9.95 -14.00 12.78
C LYS A 703 10.92 -15.01 12.04
N ALA A 704 11.92 -15.74 12.60
CA ALA A 704 12.13 -16.70 13.74
C ALA A 704 13.67 -16.96 14.04
N LEU A 705 14.27 -17.80 14.94
CA LEU A 705 14.03 -18.41 16.30
C LEU A 705 15.27 -19.23 16.89
N LYS A 706 15.68 -19.01 18.18
CA LYS A 706 16.09 -20.01 19.25
C LYS A 706 17.39 -20.90 19.17
N PRO A 707 17.82 -21.74 20.19
CA PRO A 707 17.10 -22.63 21.15
C PRO A 707 17.43 -22.57 22.70
N SER A 708 17.77 -23.68 23.40
CA SER A 708 17.38 -24.00 24.83
C SER A 708 18.16 -25.14 25.55
N ILE A 709 18.11 -25.28 26.91
CA ILE A 709 18.63 -26.43 27.74
C ILE A 709 17.77 -26.74 29.02
N PHE A 710 18.11 -27.78 29.82
CA PHE A 710 17.27 -28.67 30.69
C PHE A 710 17.19 -28.42 32.24
N ALA A 711 16.21 -29.09 32.92
CA ALA A 711 16.18 -29.72 34.30
C ALA A 711 14.94 -29.36 35.20
N LEU A 712 14.55 -30.07 36.29
CA LEU A 712 14.24 -31.52 36.52
C LEU A 712 13.52 -31.79 37.90
N ARG A 713 12.22 -32.20 37.89
CA ARG A 713 11.40 -33.00 38.89
C ARG A 713 11.31 -32.74 40.44
N SER A 714 10.14 -33.17 40.97
CA SER A 714 9.82 -33.66 42.35
C SER A 714 9.43 -32.63 43.43
N SER A 715 8.54 -32.86 44.43
CA SER A 715 7.79 -34.06 44.90
C SER A 715 6.40 -33.69 45.51
N TYR A 716 5.49 -34.65 45.70
CA TYR A 716 4.22 -34.51 46.47
C TYR A 716 4.42 -34.70 47.99
N TYR A 717 3.49 -34.18 48.82
CA TYR A 717 2.84 -34.92 49.93
C TYR A 717 1.54 -34.24 50.42
N PHE A 718 0.63 -35.02 51.03
CA PHE A 718 -0.65 -34.59 51.66
C PHE A 718 -0.52 -34.39 53.18
N SER A 719 -1.39 -33.58 53.81
CA SER A 719 -2.32 -34.09 54.86
C SER A 719 -3.42 -33.10 55.30
N THR A 720 -4.63 -33.64 55.50
CA THR A 720 -5.70 -33.28 56.46
C THR A 720 -5.74 -31.89 57.14
N GLY A 721 -6.86 -31.19 57.00
CA GLY A 721 -7.26 -30.07 57.87
C GLY A 721 -8.14 -30.47 59.08
N VAL A 722 -8.41 -29.49 59.95
CA VAL A 722 -9.36 -29.54 61.08
C VAL A 722 -10.30 -28.31 60.97
N VAL A 723 -11.52 -28.39 61.49
CA VAL A 723 -12.61 -27.41 61.27
C VAL A 723 -13.10 -26.80 62.59
N GLU A 724 -13.74 -25.62 62.49
CA GLU A 724 -14.57 -24.89 63.47
C GLU A 724 -13.96 -23.61 64.11
N PRO A 725 -14.78 -22.58 64.47
CA PRO A 725 -15.94 -22.10 63.72
C PRO A 725 -16.10 -20.56 63.63
N SER A 726 -16.70 -20.11 62.52
CA SER A 726 -17.50 -18.88 62.32
C SER A 726 -17.25 -17.60 63.16
N SER A 727 -16.64 -16.60 62.52
CA SER A 727 -17.20 -15.23 62.50
C SER A 727 -16.94 -14.60 61.12
N SER A 728 -17.92 -14.69 60.21
CA SER A 728 -17.70 -14.36 58.80
C SER A 728 -17.91 -12.87 58.48
N LEU A 729 -16.85 -12.09 58.73
CA LEU A 729 -16.44 -11.09 57.75
C LEU A 729 -16.33 -11.82 56.40
N ARG A 730 -17.23 -11.53 55.45
CA ARG A 730 -17.16 -12.16 54.13
C ARG A 730 -15.96 -11.59 53.39
N SER A 731 -15.00 -12.45 53.07
CA SER A 731 -13.93 -12.14 52.13
C SER A 731 -14.52 -11.61 50.82
N PRO A 732 -13.93 -10.58 50.19
CA PRO A 732 -14.33 -10.14 48.86
C PRO A 732 -14.37 -11.31 47.86
N PRO A 733 -15.32 -11.31 46.91
CA PRO A 733 -15.44 -12.37 45.91
C PRO A 733 -14.21 -12.38 45.01
N ARG A 734 -13.72 -13.58 44.67
CA ARG A 734 -12.57 -13.76 43.78
C ARG A 734 -13.04 -13.98 42.35
N VAL A 735 -12.65 -13.08 41.44
CA VAL A 735 -13.04 -13.12 40.02
C VAL A 735 -12.29 -14.27 39.32
N PRO A 736 -12.99 -15.27 38.77
CA PRO A 736 -12.36 -16.41 38.11
C PRO A 736 -11.77 -16.04 36.74
N ASN A 737 -10.80 -16.83 36.29
CA ASN A 737 -10.38 -16.86 34.89
C ASN A 737 -11.40 -17.66 34.06
N LEU A 738 -11.55 -17.35 32.77
CA LEU A 738 -12.34 -18.18 31.84
C LEU A 738 -11.38 -18.98 30.96
N ILE A 739 -11.31 -20.30 31.18
CA ILE A 739 -10.38 -21.20 30.49
C ILE A 739 -11.18 -22.35 29.88
N GLY A 740 -11.12 -22.51 28.56
CA GLY A 740 -11.75 -23.65 27.87
C GLY A 740 -13.27 -23.74 28.04
N GLY A 741 -13.96 -22.60 28.19
CA GLY A 741 -15.41 -22.56 28.43
C GLY A 741 -15.83 -22.92 29.86
N LYS A 742 -14.93 -22.78 30.84
CA LYS A 742 -15.25 -22.89 32.27
C LYS A 742 -14.65 -21.72 33.05
N PHE A 743 -15.38 -21.24 34.04
CA PHE A 743 -14.80 -20.38 35.07
C PHE A 743 -13.91 -21.23 36.00
N VAL A 744 -12.72 -20.73 36.28
CA VAL A 744 -11.65 -21.42 37.00
C VAL A 744 -11.06 -20.48 38.05
N ASP A 745 -11.15 -20.88 39.31
CA ASP A 745 -10.46 -20.20 40.41
C ASP A 745 -8.94 -20.38 40.27
N SER A 746 -8.22 -19.27 40.22
CA SER A 746 -6.77 -19.30 40.09
C SER A 746 -6.11 -19.87 41.34
N GLN A 747 -5.07 -20.68 41.14
CA GLN A 747 -4.19 -21.22 42.17
C GLN A 747 -3.19 -20.16 42.69
N SER A 748 -3.22 -18.94 42.15
CA SER A 748 -2.38 -17.84 42.60
C SER A 748 -2.72 -17.40 44.02
N SER A 749 -1.70 -17.33 44.87
CA SER A 749 -1.78 -16.75 46.21
C SER A 749 -1.91 -15.23 46.19
N SER A 750 -1.60 -14.58 45.07
CA SER A 750 -1.50 -13.12 44.94
C SER A 750 -2.71 -12.55 44.20
N THR A 751 -3.38 -11.59 44.84
CA THR A 751 -4.56 -10.90 44.29
C THR A 751 -4.36 -9.39 44.23
N ILE A 752 -5.18 -8.72 43.40
CA ILE A 752 -5.37 -7.26 43.40
C ILE A 752 -6.81 -6.98 43.85
N ASP A 753 -6.97 -6.04 44.77
CA ASP A 753 -8.28 -5.55 45.21
C ASP A 753 -8.89 -4.60 44.15
N VAL A 754 -10.14 -4.86 43.79
CA VAL A 754 -10.95 -4.00 42.91
C VAL A 754 -11.74 -3.04 43.79
N ILE A 755 -11.51 -1.74 43.62
CA ILE A 755 -11.96 -0.69 44.55
C ILE A 755 -13.09 0.14 43.93
N ASN A 756 -14.21 0.31 44.63
CA ASN A 756 -15.24 1.26 44.24
C ASN A 756 -14.68 2.70 44.34
N PRO A 757 -14.58 3.47 43.25
CA PRO A 757 -13.93 4.78 43.28
C PRO A 757 -14.74 5.87 43.98
N ALA A 758 -16.01 5.62 44.33
CA ALA A 758 -16.82 6.50 45.16
C ALA A 758 -16.68 6.20 46.67
N THR A 759 -16.75 4.93 47.09
CA THR A 759 -16.74 4.54 48.52
C THR A 759 -15.38 4.08 49.06
N GLN A 760 -14.43 3.77 48.19
CA GLN A 760 -13.14 3.11 48.48
C GLN A 760 -13.25 1.68 49.05
N GLU A 761 -14.44 1.07 49.02
CA GLU A 761 -14.63 -0.32 49.43
C GLU A 761 -14.08 -1.32 48.41
N VAL A 762 -13.59 -2.47 48.88
CA VAL A 762 -13.19 -3.59 48.01
C VAL A 762 -14.44 -4.32 47.52
N VAL A 763 -14.72 -4.23 46.22
CA VAL A 763 -15.88 -4.84 45.57
C VAL A 763 -15.62 -6.31 45.24
N SER A 764 -14.44 -6.60 44.70
CA SER A 764 -13.97 -7.94 44.34
C SER A 764 -12.43 -8.03 44.40
N GLN A 765 -11.88 -9.23 44.24
CA GLN A 765 -10.45 -9.50 44.12
C GLN A 765 -10.15 -10.25 42.83
N ILE A 766 -9.14 -9.84 42.08
CA ILE A 766 -8.66 -10.62 40.92
C ILE A 766 -7.36 -11.35 41.21
N PRO A 767 -7.11 -12.52 40.59
CA PRO A 767 -5.83 -13.20 40.69
C PRO A 767 -4.76 -12.59 39.78
N LEU A 768 -3.50 -12.64 40.24
CA LEU A 768 -2.35 -12.65 39.34
C LEU A 768 -2.19 -14.06 38.77
N THR A 769 -2.96 -14.35 37.71
CA THR A 769 -2.99 -15.63 36.96
C THR A 769 -1.59 -16.24 36.77
N THR A 770 -1.46 -17.55 36.99
CA THR A 770 -0.15 -18.21 36.83
C THR A 770 0.22 -18.41 35.35
N ASN A 771 1.50 -18.68 35.07
CA ASN A 771 1.92 -18.97 33.71
C ASN A 771 1.36 -20.32 33.20
N GLU A 772 1.11 -21.31 34.07
CA GLU A 772 0.38 -22.54 33.70
C GLU A 772 -1.06 -22.24 33.27
N GLU A 773 -1.76 -21.38 34.01
CA GLU A 773 -3.14 -20.96 33.72
C GLU A 773 -3.23 -20.17 32.42
N PHE A 774 -2.30 -19.23 32.20
CA PHE A 774 -2.16 -18.53 30.93
C PHE A 774 -1.91 -19.51 29.77
N LYS A 775 -1.02 -20.48 29.94
CA LYS A 775 -0.75 -21.51 28.93
C LYS A 775 -1.94 -22.44 28.71
N ALA A 776 -2.74 -22.73 29.74
CA ALA A 776 -3.99 -23.47 29.58
C ALA A 776 -5.02 -22.68 28.74
N ALA A 777 -5.15 -21.37 28.94
CA ALA A 777 -6.00 -20.51 28.12
C ALA A 777 -5.55 -20.45 26.65
N VAL A 778 -4.25 -20.27 26.38
CA VAL A 778 -3.70 -20.31 25.01
C VAL A 778 -3.85 -21.69 24.38
N SER A 779 -3.62 -22.76 25.13
CA SER A 779 -3.79 -24.14 24.66
C SER A 779 -5.25 -24.46 24.33
N ALA A 780 -6.20 -23.98 25.14
CA ALA A 780 -7.64 -24.12 24.86
C ALA A 780 -8.04 -23.36 23.59
N ALA A 781 -7.55 -22.12 23.42
CA ALA A 781 -7.75 -21.33 22.20
C ALA A 781 -7.16 -22.04 20.96
N LYS A 782 -5.96 -22.60 21.07
CA LYS A 782 -5.31 -23.36 19.99
C LYS A 782 -6.04 -24.66 19.65
N HIS A 783 -6.55 -25.37 20.65
CA HIS A 783 -7.31 -26.62 20.46
C HIS A 783 -8.69 -26.37 19.80
N ALA A 784 -9.39 -25.29 20.15
CA ALA A 784 -10.67 -24.93 19.55
C ALA A 784 -10.55 -24.39 18.11
N PHE A 785 -9.39 -23.83 17.73
CA PHE A 785 -9.21 -23.13 16.46
C PHE A 785 -9.47 -23.97 15.19
N PRO A 786 -8.98 -25.20 15.02
CA PRO A 786 -9.23 -25.98 13.80
C PRO A 786 -10.71 -26.27 13.53
N ALA A 787 -11.51 -26.50 14.58
CA ALA A 787 -12.96 -26.69 14.45
C ALA A 787 -13.68 -25.36 14.15
N TRP A 788 -13.27 -24.28 14.80
CA TRP A 788 -13.91 -22.97 14.66
C TRP A 788 -13.58 -22.28 13.32
N ARG A 789 -12.34 -22.38 12.82
CA ARG A 789 -11.93 -21.93 11.47
C ARG A 789 -12.84 -22.53 10.39
N ASN A 790 -13.12 -23.83 10.49
CA ASN A 790 -13.93 -24.59 9.55
C ASN A 790 -15.45 -24.50 9.81
N THR A 791 -15.88 -23.91 10.93
CA THR A 791 -17.31 -23.67 11.20
C THR A 791 -17.86 -22.64 10.19
N PRO A 792 -18.94 -22.93 9.44
CA PRO A 792 -19.46 -22.04 8.40
C PRO A 792 -19.75 -20.63 8.91
N ILE A 793 -19.43 -19.62 8.11
CA ILE A 793 -19.55 -18.21 8.48
C ILE A 793 -20.97 -17.82 8.92
N THR A 794 -22.01 -18.38 8.29
CA THR A 794 -23.41 -18.17 8.68
C THR A 794 -23.77 -18.82 10.03
N THR A 795 -23.02 -19.82 10.48
CA THR A 795 -23.15 -20.35 11.85
C THR A 795 -22.43 -19.45 12.85
N ARG A 796 -21.23 -18.95 12.53
CA ARG A 796 -20.54 -17.94 13.37
C ARG A 796 -21.37 -16.66 13.53
N GLN A 797 -22.01 -16.21 12.45
CA GLN A 797 -22.94 -15.08 12.41
C GLN A 797 -24.16 -15.24 13.33
N ARG A 798 -24.72 -16.46 13.46
CA ARG A 798 -25.86 -16.73 14.36
C ARG A 798 -25.51 -16.51 15.82
N VAL A 799 -24.28 -16.82 16.22
CA VAL A 799 -23.79 -16.53 17.60
C VAL A 799 -23.78 -15.03 17.85
N MET A 800 -23.34 -14.20 16.90
CA MET A 800 -23.41 -12.72 17.05
C MET A 800 -24.86 -12.21 17.08
N LEU A 801 -25.74 -12.78 16.24
CA LEU A 801 -27.17 -12.44 16.22
C LEU A 801 -27.87 -12.77 17.55
N LYS A 802 -27.43 -13.81 18.28
CA LYS A 802 -27.92 -14.08 19.64
C LYS A 802 -27.21 -13.23 20.69
N LEU A 803 -25.91 -12.99 20.56
CA LEU A 803 -25.14 -12.16 21.50
C LEU A 803 -25.67 -10.72 21.58
N GLN A 804 -26.03 -10.09 20.47
CA GLN A 804 -26.64 -8.74 20.49
C GLN A 804 -28.00 -8.72 21.22
N GLU A 805 -28.80 -9.79 21.09
CA GLU A 805 -30.09 -9.93 21.78
C GLU A 805 -29.88 -10.04 23.30
N LEU A 806 -28.88 -10.84 23.71
CA LEU A 806 -28.52 -11.07 25.10
C LEU A 806 -27.88 -9.85 25.77
N ILE A 807 -27.04 -9.09 25.05
CA ILE A 807 -26.49 -7.81 25.54
C ILE A 807 -27.61 -6.78 25.73
N ARG A 808 -28.62 -6.74 24.86
CA ARG A 808 -29.81 -5.89 25.04
C ARG A 808 -30.67 -6.32 26.23
N ARG A 809 -30.78 -7.63 26.50
CA ARG A 809 -31.48 -8.17 27.69
C ARG A 809 -30.81 -7.73 29.00
N ASP A 810 -29.48 -7.80 29.05
CA ASP A 810 -28.69 -7.60 30.28
C ASP A 810 -27.99 -6.23 30.33
N ILE A 811 -28.44 -5.25 29.54
CA ILE A 811 -27.79 -3.93 29.42
C ILE A 811 -27.74 -3.17 30.76
N ASP A 812 -28.78 -3.29 31.58
CA ASP A 812 -28.86 -2.66 32.91
C ASP A 812 -27.90 -3.33 33.91
N LYS A 813 -27.80 -4.67 33.87
CA LYS A 813 -26.84 -5.48 34.66
C LYS A 813 -25.40 -5.07 34.32
N LEU A 814 -25.10 -4.91 33.04
CA LEU A 814 -23.79 -4.44 32.56
C LEU A 814 -23.52 -2.99 33.00
N ALA A 815 -24.46 -2.06 32.77
CA ALA A 815 -24.29 -0.66 33.12
C ALA A 815 -24.07 -0.43 34.63
N MET A 816 -24.81 -1.15 35.48
CA MET A 816 -24.66 -1.05 36.94
C MET A 816 -23.32 -1.62 37.43
N ASN A 817 -22.82 -2.71 36.83
CA ASN A 817 -21.49 -3.24 37.14
C ASN A 817 -20.38 -2.23 36.80
N ILE A 818 -20.39 -1.69 35.57
CA ILE A 818 -19.41 -0.69 35.12
C ILE A 818 -19.47 0.56 36.01
N THR A 819 -20.68 1.01 36.40
CA THR A 819 -20.88 2.14 37.31
C THR A 819 -20.23 1.89 38.69
N THR A 820 -20.33 0.67 39.22
CA THR A 820 -19.83 0.31 40.55
C THR A 820 -18.30 0.27 40.61
N GLU A 821 -17.64 -0.32 39.61
CA GLU A 821 -16.17 -0.49 39.62
C GLU A 821 -15.43 0.67 38.92
N GLN A 822 -15.95 1.22 37.83
CA GLN A 822 -15.28 2.29 37.07
C GLN A 822 -15.67 3.69 37.56
N GLY A 823 -16.87 3.86 38.13
CA GLY A 823 -17.36 5.12 38.72
C GLY A 823 -18.11 6.06 37.78
N LYS A 824 -18.11 5.85 36.46
CA LYS A 824 -18.93 6.65 35.53
C LYS A 824 -20.42 6.59 35.88
N THR A 825 -21.18 7.59 35.43
CA THR A 825 -22.63 7.66 35.67
C THR A 825 -23.34 6.53 34.93
N LEU A 826 -24.48 6.05 35.45
CA LEU A 826 -25.29 5.00 34.81
C LEU A 826 -25.57 5.31 33.33
N LYS A 827 -25.87 6.58 33.00
CA LYS A 827 -26.07 7.07 31.63
C LYS A 827 -24.84 6.89 30.73
N ASP A 828 -23.64 7.18 31.24
CA ASP A 828 -22.38 6.92 30.52
C ASP A 828 -22.07 5.42 30.42
N ALA A 829 -22.48 4.62 31.40
CA ALA A 829 -22.33 3.16 31.39
C ALA A 829 -23.27 2.47 30.38
N HIS A 830 -24.52 2.94 30.22
CA HIS A 830 -25.37 2.53 29.11
C HIS A 830 -24.74 2.90 27.76
N GLY A 831 -24.13 4.10 27.67
CA GLY A 831 -23.36 4.51 26.48
C GLY A 831 -22.20 3.57 26.14
N ASP A 832 -21.42 3.16 27.14
CA ASP A 832 -20.33 2.17 27.02
C ASP A 832 -20.84 0.84 26.41
N VAL A 833 -21.85 0.24 27.03
CA VAL A 833 -22.43 -1.03 26.55
C VAL A 833 -23.04 -0.88 25.16
N PHE A 834 -23.77 0.21 24.90
CA PHE A 834 -24.42 0.46 23.60
C PHE A 834 -23.41 0.63 22.45
N ARG A 835 -22.33 1.39 22.66
CA ARG A 835 -21.25 1.55 21.65
C ARG A 835 -20.44 0.26 21.43
N GLY A 836 -20.45 -0.66 22.40
CA GLY A 836 -19.95 -2.03 22.21
C GLY A 836 -20.93 -2.91 21.41
N LEU A 837 -22.22 -2.83 21.74
CA LEU A 837 -23.32 -3.55 21.07
C LEU A 837 -23.38 -3.26 19.57
N GLU A 838 -23.23 -2.00 19.14
CA GLU A 838 -23.17 -1.63 17.71
C GLU A 838 -22.06 -2.40 16.95
N VAL A 839 -20.95 -2.79 17.60
CA VAL A 839 -19.88 -3.58 16.97
C VAL A 839 -20.29 -5.05 16.82
N VAL A 840 -21.04 -5.59 17.78
CA VAL A 840 -21.65 -6.94 17.67
C VAL A 840 -22.67 -6.95 16.54
N GLU A 841 -23.48 -5.90 16.43
CA GLU A 841 -24.44 -5.71 15.33
C GLU A 841 -23.73 -5.60 13.97
N HIS A 842 -22.58 -4.92 13.89
CA HIS A 842 -21.76 -4.93 12.68
C HIS A 842 -21.15 -6.33 12.39
N ALA A 843 -20.76 -7.08 13.42
CA ALA A 843 -20.31 -8.47 13.27
C ALA A 843 -21.45 -9.42 12.80
N CYS A 844 -22.72 -9.08 13.00
CA CYS A 844 -23.85 -9.77 12.36
C CYS A 844 -23.86 -9.59 10.82
N GLY A 845 -23.18 -8.58 10.27
CA GLY A 845 -23.01 -8.37 8.82
C GLY A 845 -21.86 -9.15 8.17
N MET A 846 -21.08 -9.89 8.97
CA MET A 846 -19.77 -10.45 8.61
C MET A 846 -19.75 -11.36 7.36
N ALA A 847 -20.89 -11.99 7.01
CA ALA A 847 -21.02 -12.85 5.83
C ALA A 847 -20.61 -12.17 4.51
N THR A 848 -20.80 -10.85 4.38
CA THR A 848 -20.36 -10.07 3.21
C THR A 848 -18.93 -9.54 3.34
N LEU A 849 -18.51 -9.19 4.56
CA LEU A 849 -17.19 -8.63 4.86
C LEU A 849 -16.03 -9.63 4.64
N GLN A 850 -16.32 -10.93 4.72
CA GLN A 850 -15.36 -12.01 4.49
C GLN A 850 -15.38 -12.58 3.06
N MET A 851 -16.15 -12.00 2.14
CA MET A 851 -16.06 -12.40 0.73
C MET A 851 -14.67 -12.09 0.16
N GLY A 852 -14.16 -13.03 -0.62
CA GLY A 852 -12.94 -12.87 -1.41
C GLY A 852 -13.23 -12.35 -2.82
N GLU A 853 -12.18 -12.16 -3.61
CA GLU A 853 -12.26 -11.64 -4.98
C GLU A 853 -11.87 -12.75 -5.97
N TYR A 854 -12.47 -12.77 -7.16
CA TYR A 854 -12.18 -13.77 -8.20
C TYR A 854 -12.04 -13.07 -9.55
N VAL A 855 -10.96 -13.38 -10.27
CA VAL A 855 -10.68 -12.86 -11.61
C VAL A 855 -10.43 -14.05 -12.56
N PRO A 856 -11.35 -14.33 -13.50
CA PRO A 856 -11.18 -15.39 -14.48
C PRO A 856 -10.18 -14.97 -15.57
N ASN A 857 -9.46 -15.94 -16.14
CA ASN A 857 -8.56 -15.73 -17.29
C ASN A 857 -7.58 -14.55 -17.14
N VAL A 858 -6.95 -14.42 -15.96
CA VAL A 858 -5.82 -13.47 -15.73
C VAL A 858 -4.65 -13.71 -16.68
N ALA A 859 -4.52 -14.96 -17.15
CA ALA A 859 -3.87 -15.33 -18.39
C ALA A 859 -4.73 -16.43 -19.06
N ASN A 860 -4.43 -16.78 -20.32
CA ASN A 860 -5.22 -17.75 -21.08
C ASN A 860 -5.34 -19.12 -20.36
N GLY A 861 -6.55 -19.44 -19.88
CA GLY A 861 -6.81 -20.66 -19.11
C GLY A 861 -6.20 -20.67 -17.70
N ILE A 862 -5.98 -19.50 -17.09
CA ILE A 862 -5.53 -19.34 -15.70
C ILE A 862 -6.47 -18.38 -14.97
N ASP A 863 -7.04 -18.82 -13.86
CA ASP A 863 -7.81 -17.95 -12.95
C ASP A 863 -6.95 -17.55 -11.75
N THR A 864 -7.30 -16.44 -11.09
CA THR A 864 -6.76 -16.10 -9.76
C THR A 864 -7.87 -15.59 -8.85
N PHE A 865 -7.87 -16.04 -7.60
CA PHE A 865 -8.82 -15.60 -6.59
C PHE A 865 -8.18 -15.47 -5.21
N SER A 866 -8.67 -14.53 -4.42
CA SER A 866 -8.29 -14.31 -3.03
C SER A 866 -9.32 -14.95 -2.09
N ILE A 867 -8.87 -15.53 -0.98
CA ILE A 867 -9.74 -15.92 0.14
C ILE A 867 -9.23 -15.31 1.45
N ARG A 868 -10.16 -15.07 2.37
CA ARG A 868 -9.86 -14.56 3.72
C ARG A 868 -9.80 -15.72 4.70
N GLU A 869 -8.64 -15.93 5.30
CA GLU A 869 -8.44 -16.95 6.34
C GLU A 869 -8.29 -16.30 7.72
N PRO A 870 -8.81 -16.90 8.80
CA PRO A 870 -8.41 -16.53 10.15
C PRO A 870 -6.95 -16.95 10.42
N LEU A 871 -6.35 -16.31 11.42
CA LEU A 871 -4.92 -16.35 11.69
C LEU A 871 -4.51 -17.46 12.66
N GLY A 872 -5.38 -17.80 13.60
CA GLY A 872 -5.09 -18.65 14.75
C GLY A 872 -5.62 -18.06 16.05
N VAL A 873 -4.82 -18.18 17.12
CA VAL A 873 -5.10 -17.53 18.40
C VAL A 873 -4.79 -16.03 18.30
N CYS A 874 -5.75 -15.20 18.68
CA CYS A 874 -5.60 -13.75 18.81
C CYS A 874 -5.73 -13.34 20.29
N ALA A 875 -5.19 -12.17 20.66
CA ALA A 875 -5.31 -11.64 22.01
C ALA A 875 -5.79 -10.19 22.03
N GLY A 876 -6.45 -9.81 23.13
CA GLY A 876 -6.93 -8.46 23.39
C GLY A 876 -6.49 -8.00 24.77
N ILE A 877 -6.01 -6.76 24.89
CA ILE A 877 -5.58 -6.15 26.14
C ILE A 877 -6.31 -4.81 26.27
N CYS A 878 -7.19 -4.71 27.28
CA CYS A 878 -8.14 -3.61 27.41
C CYS A 878 -7.80 -2.66 28.57
N PRO A 879 -8.12 -1.36 28.45
CA PRO A 879 -7.95 -0.36 29.51
C PRO A 879 -9.17 -0.34 30.42
N PHE A 880 -9.05 0.38 31.54
CA PHE A 880 -10.11 0.49 32.54
C PHE A 880 -11.33 1.26 32.05
N ASN A 881 -11.09 2.38 31.36
CA ASN A 881 -12.11 3.40 31.18
C ASN A 881 -13.33 3.02 30.30
N PHE A 882 -13.30 1.89 29.58
CA PHE A 882 -14.46 1.33 28.88
C PHE A 882 -14.45 -0.21 28.89
N PRO A 883 -14.83 -0.87 30.01
CA PRO A 883 -14.62 -2.31 30.21
C PRO A 883 -15.71 -3.19 29.58
N ALA A 884 -16.65 -2.62 28.81
CA ALA A 884 -17.56 -3.33 27.92
C ALA A 884 -17.30 -3.00 26.43
N MET A 885 -17.27 -1.72 26.06
CA MET A 885 -17.08 -1.26 24.68
C MET A 885 -15.80 -1.82 24.04
N ILE A 886 -14.65 -1.68 24.71
CA ILE A 886 -13.35 -2.03 24.10
C ILE A 886 -13.14 -3.55 23.96
N PRO A 887 -13.54 -4.42 24.92
CA PRO A 887 -13.66 -5.85 24.66
C PRO A 887 -14.52 -6.20 23.42
N LEU A 888 -15.66 -5.53 23.24
CA LEU A 888 -16.57 -5.71 22.09
C LEU A 888 -16.02 -5.13 20.78
N TRP A 889 -15.07 -4.19 20.82
CA TRP A 889 -14.28 -3.77 19.66
C TRP A 889 -13.33 -4.87 19.16
N MET A 890 -12.99 -5.84 20.01
CA MET A 890 -11.95 -6.85 19.75
C MET A 890 -12.53 -8.23 19.45
N PHE A 891 -13.12 -8.90 20.45
CA PHE A 891 -13.41 -10.34 20.35
C PHE A 891 -14.54 -10.69 19.36
N PRO A 892 -15.67 -9.95 19.26
CA PRO A 892 -16.77 -10.29 18.34
C PRO A 892 -16.30 -10.31 16.88
N VAL A 893 -15.48 -9.33 16.49
CA VAL A 893 -14.88 -9.25 15.15
C VAL A 893 -13.92 -10.43 14.94
N ALA A 894 -13.02 -10.69 15.90
CA ALA A 894 -12.03 -11.75 15.80
C ALA A 894 -12.65 -13.16 15.69
N VAL A 895 -13.60 -13.49 16.57
CA VAL A 895 -14.23 -14.83 16.57
C VAL A 895 -15.14 -15.04 15.36
N THR A 896 -15.83 -14.00 14.87
CA THR A 896 -16.66 -14.14 13.65
C THR A 896 -15.79 -14.22 12.38
N CYS A 897 -14.56 -13.68 12.42
CA CYS A 897 -13.51 -14.00 11.44
C CYS A 897 -13.04 -15.46 11.47
N GLY A 898 -13.35 -16.23 12.52
CA GLY A 898 -12.96 -17.63 12.68
C GLY A 898 -11.71 -17.85 13.54
N ASN A 899 -11.21 -16.81 14.21
CA ASN A 899 -10.12 -16.92 15.17
C ASN A 899 -10.63 -17.38 16.53
N THR A 900 -9.71 -17.80 17.40
CA THR A 900 -9.96 -17.94 18.85
C THR A 900 -9.26 -16.83 19.62
N PHE A 901 -9.72 -16.55 20.84
CA PHE A 901 -9.38 -15.30 21.53
C PHE A 901 -8.97 -15.50 23.00
N VAL A 902 -7.96 -14.74 23.42
CA VAL A 902 -7.51 -14.61 24.81
C VAL A 902 -7.59 -13.14 25.22
N LEU A 903 -8.55 -12.81 26.08
CA LEU A 903 -8.81 -11.44 26.54
C LEU A 903 -8.16 -11.20 27.91
N LYS A 904 -7.44 -10.07 28.03
CA LYS A 904 -6.91 -9.51 29.28
C LYS A 904 -7.67 -8.20 29.57
N PRO A 905 -8.70 -8.21 30.44
CA PRO A 905 -9.39 -7.00 30.87
C PRO A 905 -8.51 -6.18 31.82
N SER A 906 -8.89 -4.93 32.09
CA SER A 906 -8.22 -4.07 33.07
C SER A 906 -8.28 -4.67 34.48
N GLU A 907 -7.20 -4.51 35.24
CA GLU A 907 -7.11 -4.94 36.64
C GLU A 907 -7.94 -4.08 37.63
N LYS A 908 -8.60 -3.01 37.17
CA LYS A 908 -9.30 -2.03 38.01
C LYS A 908 -10.83 -2.14 38.01
N ASP A 909 -11.38 -2.81 37.02
CA ASP A 909 -12.81 -2.95 36.71
C ASP A 909 -13.13 -4.24 35.87
N PRO A 910 -12.64 -5.44 36.27
CA PRO A 910 -12.95 -6.71 35.59
C PRO A 910 -14.12 -7.50 36.22
N GLY A 911 -14.73 -7.02 37.31
CA GLY A 911 -15.00 -7.84 38.49
C GLY A 911 -16.44 -7.96 39.01
N GLU A 912 -16.61 -8.90 39.93
CA GLU A 912 -17.89 -9.39 40.46
C GLU A 912 -18.54 -8.41 41.45
N ASN A 913 -19.87 -8.28 41.40
CA ASN A 913 -20.59 -7.29 42.23
C ASN A 913 -21.47 -7.95 43.31
N LEU A 914 -21.08 -7.75 44.57
CA LEU A 914 -21.74 -8.34 45.75
C LEU A 914 -23.14 -7.75 46.05
N LEU A 915 -23.45 -6.53 45.61
CA LEU A 915 -24.80 -5.94 45.79
C LEU A 915 -25.82 -6.59 44.86
N VAL A 916 -25.42 -6.90 43.62
CA VAL A 916 -26.31 -7.59 42.66
C VAL A 916 -26.54 -9.05 43.08
N HIS A 917 -25.60 -9.67 43.79
CA HIS A 917 -25.74 -10.99 44.41
C HIS A 917 -26.96 -11.09 45.36
N ALA A 918 -27.37 -9.98 46.00
CA ALA A 918 -28.56 -9.95 46.85
C ALA A 918 -29.87 -9.95 46.04
N LEU A 919 -29.94 -9.18 44.95
CA LEU A 919 -31.12 -9.07 44.08
C LEU A 919 -31.32 -10.31 43.19
N CYS A 920 -30.24 -10.81 42.58
CA CYS A 920 -30.30 -11.90 41.61
C CYS A 920 -30.36 -13.30 42.23
N LYS A 921 -30.32 -13.42 43.57
CA LYS A 921 -30.59 -14.68 44.29
C LYS A 921 -31.96 -15.30 43.98
N ARG A 922 -32.86 -14.53 43.37
CA ARG A 922 -34.19 -14.94 42.88
C ARG A 922 -34.16 -15.62 41.50
N PHE A 923 -33.04 -15.59 40.78
CA PHE A 923 -32.91 -16.07 39.39
C PHE A 923 -31.78 -17.08 39.13
N GLY A 924 -30.91 -17.36 40.10
CA GLY A 924 -30.08 -18.58 40.10
C GLY A 924 -28.82 -18.57 39.21
N ALA A 925 -28.36 -17.41 38.74
CA ALA A 925 -27.10 -17.27 38.00
C ALA A 925 -26.01 -16.59 38.86
N PRO A 926 -24.72 -16.96 38.73
CA PRO A 926 -23.60 -16.16 39.22
C PRO A 926 -23.50 -14.84 38.43
N LEU A 927 -22.81 -13.83 39.00
CA LEU A 927 -22.76 -12.47 38.42
C LEU A 927 -21.35 -11.90 38.45
N HIS A 928 -20.61 -12.18 37.38
CA HIS A 928 -19.24 -11.70 37.19
C HIS A 928 -19.18 -10.22 36.75
N GLY A 929 -17.99 -9.69 36.44
CA GLY A 929 -17.82 -8.32 35.93
C GLY A 929 -18.03 -8.15 34.43
N ALA A 930 -18.05 -6.90 33.93
CA ALA A 930 -18.52 -6.56 32.58
C ALA A 930 -17.95 -7.43 31.45
N SER A 931 -16.61 -7.54 31.35
CA SER A 931 -15.96 -8.41 30.35
C SER A 931 -16.30 -9.90 30.51
N THR A 932 -16.57 -10.33 31.74
CA THR A 932 -16.85 -11.72 32.12
C THR A 932 -18.33 -12.06 31.89
N ILE A 933 -19.26 -11.15 32.20
CA ILE A 933 -20.68 -11.21 31.79
C ILE A 933 -20.76 -11.31 30.26
N LEU A 934 -20.04 -10.46 29.52
CA LEU A 934 -20.03 -10.53 28.05
C LEU A 934 -19.54 -11.90 27.53
N ALA A 935 -18.72 -12.62 28.29
CA ALA A 935 -18.34 -13.99 27.98
C ALA A 935 -19.40 -15.03 28.39
N GLU A 936 -20.11 -14.84 29.52
CA GLU A 936 -21.32 -15.63 29.85
C GLU A 936 -22.35 -15.54 28.72
N LEU A 937 -22.65 -14.32 28.26
CA LEU A 937 -23.61 -14.07 27.17
C LEU A 937 -23.10 -14.62 25.83
N ALA A 938 -21.79 -14.65 25.59
CA ALA A 938 -21.23 -15.31 24.42
C ALA A 938 -21.38 -16.85 24.49
N MET A 939 -21.18 -17.45 25.66
CA MET A 939 -21.43 -18.88 25.89
C MET A 939 -22.92 -19.23 25.77
N GLU A 940 -23.81 -18.40 26.33
CA GLU A 940 -25.28 -18.52 26.19
C GLU A 940 -25.72 -18.35 24.72
N ALA A 941 -25.03 -17.50 23.95
CA ALA A 941 -25.23 -17.36 22.51
C ALA A 941 -24.70 -18.56 21.67
N GLY A 942 -24.06 -19.55 22.30
CA GLY A 942 -23.53 -20.75 21.65
C GLY A 942 -22.11 -20.61 21.10
N LEU A 943 -21.30 -19.68 21.61
CA LEU A 943 -19.87 -19.61 21.29
C LEU A 943 -19.14 -20.85 21.86
N PRO A 944 -18.42 -21.66 21.06
CA PRO A 944 -17.85 -22.90 21.55
C PRO A 944 -16.75 -22.73 22.61
N ASN A 945 -16.65 -23.72 23.50
CA ASN A 945 -15.64 -23.80 24.56
C ASN A 945 -14.22 -23.56 24.02
N GLY A 946 -13.49 -22.66 24.67
CA GLY A 946 -12.12 -22.28 24.27
C GLY A 946 -12.01 -21.29 23.11
N VAL A 947 -13.11 -20.95 22.41
CA VAL A 947 -13.07 -19.89 21.37
C VAL A 947 -12.89 -18.49 21.98
N LEU A 948 -13.40 -18.27 23.20
CA LEU A 948 -13.09 -17.12 24.04
C LEU A 948 -12.54 -17.63 25.40
N ASN A 949 -11.49 -16.98 25.87
CA ASN A 949 -10.86 -17.21 27.18
C ASN A 949 -10.54 -15.84 27.80
N ILE A 950 -10.58 -15.75 29.13
CA ILE A 950 -10.25 -14.52 29.89
C ILE A 950 -9.17 -14.87 30.90
N VAL A 951 -8.11 -14.06 30.94
CA VAL A 951 -7.01 -14.17 31.90
C VAL A 951 -6.76 -12.82 32.59
N HIS A 952 -6.81 -12.81 33.91
CA HIS A 952 -6.52 -11.62 34.73
C HIS A 952 -5.02 -11.47 35.01
N GLY A 953 -4.59 -10.31 35.51
CA GLY A 953 -3.19 -10.07 35.88
C GLY A 953 -2.69 -8.67 35.49
N THR A 954 -1.38 -8.49 35.36
CA THR A 954 -0.74 -7.20 35.01
C THR A 954 0.37 -7.39 33.95
N ASN A 955 1.53 -6.76 34.12
CA ASN A 955 2.62 -6.69 33.14
C ASN A 955 3.15 -8.06 32.70
N ASP A 956 3.16 -9.06 33.59
CA ASP A 956 3.73 -10.37 33.27
C ASP A 956 2.84 -11.17 32.31
N ILE A 957 1.51 -11.06 32.45
CA ILE A 957 0.56 -11.63 31.48
C ILE A 957 0.59 -10.86 30.15
N VAL A 958 0.76 -9.53 30.19
CA VAL A 958 0.98 -8.72 28.98
C VAL A 958 2.27 -9.13 28.26
N ASN A 959 3.37 -9.37 28.99
CA ASN A 959 4.62 -9.89 28.44
C ASN A 959 4.45 -11.30 27.86
N ALA A 960 3.76 -12.19 28.57
CA ALA A 960 3.47 -13.55 28.12
C ALA A 960 2.66 -13.53 26.80
N ILE A 961 1.62 -12.69 26.70
CA ILE A 961 0.87 -12.46 25.46
C ILE A 961 1.78 -11.96 24.33
N CYS A 962 2.71 -11.05 24.61
CA CYS A 962 3.67 -10.55 23.62
C CYS A 962 4.68 -11.61 23.17
N ASP A 963 5.06 -12.53 24.05
CA ASP A 963 6.14 -13.50 23.83
C ASP A 963 5.70 -14.85 23.25
N ASP A 964 4.47 -15.28 23.52
CA ASP A 964 3.91 -16.59 23.16
C ASP A 964 3.99 -16.91 21.66
N GLU A 965 4.31 -18.14 21.28
CA GLU A 965 4.56 -18.49 19.87
C GLU A 965 3.29 -18.90 19.10
N ASP A 966 2.18 -19.17 19.79
CA ASP A 966 0.88 -19.53 19.21
C ASP A 966 -0.04 -18.31 19.03
N ILE A 967 0.16 -17.23 19.80
CA ILE A 967 -0.58 -15.96 19.60
C ILE A 967 -0.08 -15.24 18.34
N ARG A 968 -1.01 -14.96 17.42
CA ARG A 968 -0.73 -14.45 16.06
C ARG A 968 -0.95 -12.94 15.93
N ALA A 969 -1.91 -12.41 16.68
CA ALA A 969 -2.30 -11.01 16.67
C ALA A 969 -2.64 -10.50 18.06
N ILE A 970 -2.35 -9.23 18.34
CA ILE A 970 -2.63 -8.53 19.60
C ILE A 970 -3.34 -7.20 19.30
N SER A 971 -4.48 -7.00 19.94
CA SER A 971 -5.22 -5.74 19.96
C SER A 971 -5.03 -5.07 21.32
N PHE A 972 -4.51 -3.84 21.36
CA PHE A 972 -4.30 -3.09 22.60
C PHE A 972 -4.95 -1.71 22.55
N VAL A 973 -5.61 -1.31 23.63
CA VAL A 973 -5.98 0.09 23.89
C VAL A 973 -5.51 0.49 25.28
N GLY A 974 -4.85 1.64 25.43
CA GLY A 974 -4.38 2.13 26.74
C GLY A 974 -3.37 3.26 26.65
N SER A 975 -2.40 3.31 27.57
CA SER A 975 -1.39 4.38 27.62
C SER A 975 -0.25 4.16 26.62
N ASN A 976 0.44 5.24 26.23
CA ASN A 976 1.57 5.20 25.29
C ASN A 976 2.72 4.29 25.76
N THR A 977 3.04 4.30 27.05
CA THR A 977 4.15 3.51 27.61
C THR A 977 3.88 2.01 27.45
N ALA A 978 2.67 1.56 27.78
CA ALA A 978 2.26 0.18 27.58
C ALA A 978 2.10 -0.16 26.09
N GLY A 979 1.47 0.74 25.32
CA GLY A 979 1.20 0.54 23.89
C GLY A 979 2.46 0.44 23.03
N MET A 980 3.48 1.26 23.28
CA MET A 980 4.77 1.16 22.60
C MET A 980 5.62 -0.01 23.10
N HIS A 981 5.53 -0.40 24.37
CA HIS A 981 6.15 -1.63 24.88
C HIS A 981 5.57 -2.87 24.21
N ILE A 982 4.23 -2.99 24.17
CA ILE A 982 3.52 -4.08 23.51
C ILE A 982 3.83 -4.07 22.00
N TYR A 983 3.68 -2.92 21.34
CA TYR A 983 3.96 -2.79 19.90
C TYR A 983 5.41 -3.19 19.59
N SER A 984 6.40 -2.70 20.33
CA SER A 984 7.82 -3.03 20.09
C SER A 984 8.15 -4.48 20.43
N ARG A 985 7.70 -5.01 21.57
CA ARG A 985 8.01 -6.40 22.00
C ARG A 985 7.34 -7.42 21.09
N ALA A 986 6.05 -7.23 20.81
CA ALA A 986 5.29 -8.15 19.98
C ALA A 986 5.62 -8.00 18.50
N SER A 987 5.93 -6.80 17.98
CA SER A 987 6.46 -6.60 16.62
C SER A 987 7.90 -7.08 16.46
N ALA A 988 8.75 -7.00 17.49
CA ALA A 988 10.03 -7.71 17.47
C ALA A 988 9.82 -9.24 17.48
N LYS A 989 8.77 -9.75 18.13
CA LYS A 989 8.26 -11.14 17.94
C LYS A 989 7.49 -11.33 16.63
N GLY A 990 7.26 -10.24 15.91
CA GLY A 990 6.61 -10.14 14.62
C GLY A 990 5.08 -10.15 14.62
N LYS A 991 4.41 -10.49 15.74
CA LYS A 991 2.94 -10.61 15.81
C LYS A 991 2.25 -9.39 15.20
N ARG A 992 1.07 -9.60 14.60
CA ARG A 992 0.23 -8.46 14.17
C ARG A 992 -0.12 -7.64 15.42
N VAL A 993 0.13 -6.33 15.43
CA VAL A 993 -0.29 -5.46 16.54
C VAL A 993 -1.06 -4.27 16.01
N GLN A 994 -2.21 -3.99 16.62
CA GLN A 994 -2.87 -2.69 16.56
C GLN A 994 -2.89 -2.13 17.99
N SER A 995 -2.30 -0.95 18.18
CA SER A 995 -2.02 -0.36 19.49
C SER A 995 -2.56 1.07 19.52
N ASN A 996 -3.77 1.24 20.04
CA ASN A 996 -4.36 2.56 20.26
C ASN A 996 -3.88 3.10 21.62
N MET A 997 -3.44 4.35 21.64
CA MET A 997 -2.70 4.94 22.74
C MET A 997 -3.35 6.23 23.24
N GLY A 998 -2.69 6.91 24.18
CA GLY A 998 -3.17 8.15 24.78
C GLY A 998 -3.38 9.29 23.78
N ALA A 999 -4.09 10.31 24.23
CA ALA A 999 -4.57 11.40 23.39
C ALA A 999 -4.44 12.78 24.04
N LYS A 1000 -4.51 13.80 23.17
CA LYS A 1000 -4.84 15.18 23.53
C LYS A 1000 -5.67 15.72 22.38
N ASN A 1001 -6.98 15.80 22.57
CA ASN A 1001 -7.91 16.22 21.51
C ASN A 1001 -8.25 17.70 21.69
N HIS A 1002 -8.24 18.43 20.57
CA HIS A 1002 -8.42 19.88 20.54
C HIS A 1002 -9.71 20.25 19.82
N ALA A 1003 -10.39 21.28 20.28
CA ALA A 1003 -11.42 21.98 19.52
C ALA A 1003 -10.94 23.39 19.14
N ILE A 1004 -10.91 23.69 17.83
CA ILE A 1004 -10.71 25.06 17.33
C ILE A 1004 -12.08 25.75 17.28
N VAL A 1005 -12.20 26.93 17.89
CA VAL A 1005 -13.45 27.70 17.96
C VAL A 1005 -13.27 29.02 17.22
N LEU A 1006 -13.86 29.12 16.03
CA LEU A 1006 -13.82 30.35 15.24
C LEU A 1006 -14.93 31.33 15.68
N PRO A 1007 -14.77 32.65 15.48
CA PRO A 1007 -15.79 33.66 15.86
C PRO A 1007 -17.15 33.49 15.18
N ASP A 1008 -17.21 32.76 14.06
CA ASP A 1008 -18.43 32.50 13.29
C ASP A 1008 -19.19 31.23 13.74
N ALA A 1009 -18.75 30.59 14.82
CA ALA A 1009 -19.44 29.44 15.42
C ALA A 1009 -20.71 29.86 16.18
N ASN A 1010 -21.69 28.95 16.29
CA ASN A 1010 -22.83 29.17 17.19
C ASN A 1010 -22.36 29.02 18.65
N THR A 1011 -22.28 30.14 19.38
CA THR A 1011 -21.78 30.20 20.77
C THR A 1011 -22.41 29.15 21.67
N ASP A 1012 -23.73 29.15 21.82
CA ASP A 1012 -24.38 28.35 22.86
C ASP A 1012 -24.38 26.85 22.52
N ALA A 1013 -24.52 26.47 21.25
CA ALA A 1013 -24.34 25.08 20.81
C ALA A 1013 -22.89 24.60 21.00
N THR A 1014 -21.91 25.46 20.71
CA THR A 1014 -20.47 25.15 20.88
C THR A 1014 -20.13 24.95 22.36
N LEU A 1015 -20.53 25.86 23.24
CA LEU A 1015 -20.22 25.76 24.67
C LEU A 1015 -20.81 24.51 25.32
N ASN A 1016 -22.08 24.18 25.00
CA ASN A 1016 -22.69 22.93 25.47
C ASN A 1016 -21.93 21.69 24.96
N ALA A 1017 -21.51 21.70 23.68
CA ALA A 1017 -20.73 20.62 23.09
C ALA A 1017 -19.35 20.44 23.73
N LEU A 1018 -18.68 21.55 24.09
CA LEU A 1018 -17.37 21.55 24.76
C LEU A 1018 -17.46 21.05 26.20
N VAL A 1019 -18.46 21.50 26.97
CA VAL A 1019 -18.68 21.05 28.36
C VAL A 1019 -18.97 19.55 28.41
N ALA A 1020 -19.89 19.05 27.56
CA ALA A 1020 -20.21 17.63 27.49
C ALA A 1020 -19.01 16.75 27.11
N ALA A 1021 -18.12 17.25 26.25
CA ALA A 1021 -16.98 16.50 25.72
C ALA A 1021 -15.69 16.61 26.54
N GLY A 1022 -15.51 17.67 27.32
CA GLY A 1022 -14.37 17.83 28.23
C GLY A 1022 -14.58 17.13 29.57
N PHE A 1023 -15.79 17.15 30.11
CA PHE A 1023 -16.06 16.64 31.46
C PHE A 1023 -16.70 15.25 31.51
N GLY A 1024 -17.43 14.81 30.48
CA GLY A 1024 -18.15 13.51 30.49
C GLY A 1024 -17.28 12.31 30.88
N ALA A 1025 -17.82 11.36 31.65
CA ALA A 1025 -17.11 10.27 32.33
C ALA A 1025 -15.87 10.72 33.14
N ALA A 1026 -15.98 11.87 33.82
CA ALA A 1026 -14.88 12.53 34.54
C ALA A 1026 -13.65 12.81 33.66
N GLY A 1027 -13.85 13.10 32.37
CA GLY A 1027 -12.77 13.30 31.39
C GLY A 1027 -11.92 12.05 31.09
N GLN A 1028 -12.29 10.88 31.61
CA GLN A 1028 -11.55 9.61 31.44
C GLN A 1028 -11.85 8.96 30.08
N ARG A 1029 -11.82 9.74 28.99
CA ARG A 1029 -12.12 9.27 27.63
C ARG A 1029 -10.94 9.58 26.71
N CYS A 1030 -10.47 8.61 25.92
CA CYS A 1030 -9.45 8.86 24.89
C CYS A 1030 -9.90 9.89 23.83
N MET A 1031 -11.21 10.11 23.69
CA MET A 1031 -11.83 11.12 22.84
C MET A 1031 -12.34 12.36 23.60
N ALA A 1032 -11.94 12.56 24.87
CA ALA A 1032 -12.28 13.78 25.61
C ALA A 1032 -11.60 15.00 24.95
N LEU A 1033 -12.38 16.06 24.72
CA LEU A 1033 -11.83 17.36 24.33
C LEU A 1033 -11.19 18.00 25.56
N SER A 1034 -9.88 17.80 25.74
CA SER A 1034 -9.14 18.35 26.90
C SER A 1034 -8.55 19.73 26.62
N THR A 1035 -8.54 20.17 25.35
CA THR A 1035 -8.01 21.48 24.96
C THR A 1035 -8.97 22.21 24.02
N ILE A 1036 -9.14 23.52 24.22
CA ILE A 1036 -9.86 24.44 23.36
C ILE A 1036 -8.86 25.47 22.83
N VAL A 1037 -8.92 25.80 21.55
CA VAL A 1037 -8.16 26.89 20.93
C VAL A 1037 -9.16 27.92 20.43
N PHE A 1038 -9.31 29.01 21.17
CA PHE A 1038 -10.08 30.17 20.73
C PHE A 1038 -9.27 30.97 19.72
N VAL A 1039 -9.93 31.53 18.70
CA VAL A 1039 -9.30 32.27 17.61
C VAL A 1039 -9.94 33.65 17.53
N GLY A 1040 -9.17 34.69 17.84
CA GLY A 1040 -9.69 36.06 17.97
C GLY A 1040 -10.86 36.18 18.96
N ASP A 1041 -11.91 36.89 18.56
CA ASP A 1041 -13.04 37.31 19.42
C ASP A 1041 -13.75 36.18 20.19
N SER A 1042 -13.62 34.91 19.78
CA SER A 1042 -14.22 33.77 20.49
C SER A 1042 -13.61 33.53 21.89
N GLN A 1043 -12.44 34.10 22.19
CA GLN A 1043 -11.85 34.15 23.54
C GLN A 1043 -12.83 34.74 24.58
N SER A 1044 -13.69 35.68 24.16
CA SER A 1044 -14.68 36.32 25.04
C SER A 1044 -15.68 35.34 25.67
N TRP A 1045 -15.76 34.09 25.19
CA TRP A 1045 -16.71 33.08 25.65
C TRP A 1045 -16.25 32.30 26.89
N GLU A 1046 -15.02 32.49 27.38
CA GLU A 1046 -14.49 31.81 28.59
C GLU A 1046 -15.42 31.92 29.81
N ASN A 1047 -16.02 33.09 30.05
CA ASN A 1047 -16.93 33.29 31.18
C ASN A 1047 -18.20 32.43 31.06
N LYS A 1048 -18.82 32.35 29.87
CA LYS A 1048 -19.97 31.48 29.62
C LYS A 1048 -19.59 29.99 29.74
N LEU A 1049 -18.39 29.60 29.29
CA LEU A 1049 -17.89 28.23 29.44
C LEU A 1049 -17.81 27.83 30.93
N VAL A 1050 -17.36 28.75 31.79
CA VAL A 1050 -17.33 28.58 33.25
C VAL A 1050 -18.74 28.48 33.84
N GLU A 1051 -19.71 29.26 33.36
CA GLU A 1051 -21.12 29.16 33.79
C GLU A 1051 -21.73 27.80 33.42
N CYS A 1052 -21.56 27.34 32.17
CA CYS A 1052 -22.03 26.02 31.73
C CYS A 1052 -21.32 24.85 32.43
N ALA A 1053 -20.05 25.00 32.82
CA ALA A 1053 -19.33 24.00 33.59
C ALA A 1053 -19.79 23.93 35.06
N LYS A 1054 -20.16 25.07 35.66
CA LYS A 1054 -20.67 25.16 37.05
C LYS A 1054 -22.04 24.51 37.26
N SER A 1055 -22.83 24.29 36.20
CA SER A 1055 -24.12 23.60 36.31
C SER A 1055 -24.05 22.07 36.40
N LEU A 1056 -22.86 21.46 36.20
CA LEU A 1056 -22.69 20.00 36.28
C LEU A 1056 -22.72 19.49 37.72
N LYS A 1057 -23.54 18.48 37.99
CA LYS A 1057 -23.64 17.81 39.29
C LYS A 1057 -22.57 16.73 39.45
N VAL A 1058 -21.72 16.88 40.46
CA VAL A 1058 -20.70 15.89 40.83
C VAL A 1058 -21.22 15.01 41.96
N ASN A 1059 -21.37 13.72 41.73
CA ASN A 1059 -21.86 12.75 42.72
C ASN A 1059 -21.45 11.32 42.33
N ALA A 1060 -21.69 10.32 43.18
CA ALA A 1060 -21.45 8.92 42.83
C ALA A 1060 -22.25 8.51 41.57
N GLY A 1061 -21.65 7.68 40.69
CA GLY A 1061 -22.24 7.35 39.39
C GLY A 1061 -23.57 6.58 39.43
N THR A 1062 -23.93 6.04 40.60
CA THR A 1062 -25.22 5.40 40.90
C THR A 1062 -26.36 6.39 41.10
N GLU A 1063 -26.06 7.65 41.40
CA GLU A 1063 -27.07 8.66 41.71
C GLU A 1063 -27.75 9.15 40.41
N PRO A 1064 -29.10 9.14 40.31
CA PRO A 1064 -29.81 9.41 39.05
C PRO A 1064 -29.51 10.79 38.42
N ASP A 1065 -29.16 11.75 39.27
CA ASP A 1065 -28.93 13.15 38.95
C ASP A 1065 -27.43 13.48 38.72
N ALA A 1066 -26.53 12.49 38.72
CA ALA A 1066 -25.10 12.73 38.52
C ALA A 1066 -24.75 13.02 37.04
N ASP A 1067 -24.09 14.15 36.79
CA ASP A 1067 -23.40 14.43 35.52
C ASP A 1067 -21.95 13.91 35.54
N LEU A 1068 -21.31 13.91 36.71
CA LEU A 1068 -19.88 13.65 36.88
C LEU A 1068 -19.61 12.69 38.05
N GLY A 1069 -19.08 11.50 37.72
CA GLY A 1069 -18.58 10.52 38.69
C GLY A 1069 -17.14 10.80 39.18
N PRO A 1070 -16.58 9.96 40.06
CA PRO A 1070 -15.18 10.02 40.47
C PRO A 1070 -14.21 9.56 39.37
N VAL A 1071 -12.91 9.84 39.54
CA VAL A 1071 -11.84 9.20 38.75
C VAL A 1071 -11.44 7.84 39.37
N ILE A 1072 -10.87 6.94 38.57
CA ILE A 1072 -10.73 5.51 38.91
C ILE A 1072 -9.93 5.19 40.20
N SER A 1073 -9.04 6.07 40.69
CA SER A 1073 -8.23 5.78 41.88
C SER A 1073 -7.63 7.02 42.56
N LYS A 1074 -7.21 6.90 43.82
CA LYS A 1074 -6.55 7.98 44.58
C LYS A 1074 -5.32 8.53 43.84
N GLN A 1075 -4.52 7.65 43.23
CA GLN A 1075 -3.35 8.04 42.41
C GLN A 1075 -3.73 8.76 41.11
N ALA A 1076 -4.91 8.49 40.53
CA ALA A 1076 -5.43 9.27 39.41
C ALA A 1076 -5.87 10.66 39.87
N LYS A 1077 -6.54 10.77 41.02
CA LYS A 1077 -6.94 12.04 41.64
C LYS A 1077 -5.72 12.92 41.95
N GLU A 1078 -4.70 12.35 42.60
CA GLU A 1078 -3.41 13.00 42.85
C GLU A 1078 -2.73 13.49 41.56
N ARG A 1079 -2.66 12.65 40.52
CA ARG A 1079 -2.05 13.00 39.23
C ARG A 1079 -2.76 14.17 38.54
N VAL A 1080 -4.09 14.18 38.52
CA VAL A 1080 -4.88 15.26 37.92
C VAL A 1080 -4.69 16.55 38.72
N CYS A 1081 -4.79 16.51 40.06
CA CYS A 1081 -4.54 17.67 40.91
C CYS A 1081 -3.12 18.24 40.73
N LYS A 1082 -2.09 17.38 40.59
CA LYS A 1082 -0.72 17.77 40.29
C LYS A 1082 -0.58 18.45 38.92
N LEU A 1083 -1.28 17.97 37.89
CA LEU A 1083 -1.24 18.58 36.55
C LEU A 1083 -1.96 19.94 36.51
N ILE A 1084 -3.11 20.08 37.19
CA ILE A 1084 -3.78 21.37 37.37
C ILE A 1084 -2.83 22.38 38.06
N GLU A 1085 -2.23 21.96 39.17
CA GLU A 1085 -1.28 22.77 39.94
C GLU A 1085 -0.02 23.16 39.14
N SER A 1086 0.46 22.28 38.25
CA SER A 1086 1.58 22.61 37.34
C SER A 1086 1.21 23.69 36.33
N GLY A 1087 -0.04 23.74 35.86
CA GLY A 1087 -0.53 24.81 34.99
C GLY A 1087 -0.56 26.16 35.71
N VAL A 1088 -1.14 26.20 36.92
CA VAL A 1088 -1.18 27.41 37.76
C VAL A 1088 0.24 27.93 38.04
N LYS A 1089 1.17 27.05 38.42
CA LYS A 1089 2.59 27.40 38.65
C LYS A 1089 3.33 27.85 37.39
N SER A 1090 2.84 27.48 36.21
CA SER A 1090 3.38 27.94 34.91
C SER A 1090 2.73 29.25 34.43
N GLY A 1091 1.78 29.82 35.18
CA GLY A 1091 1.12 31.08 34.85
C GLY A 1091 -0.30 30.98 34.27
N ALA A 1092 -0.86 29.77 34.12
CA ALA A 1092 -2.23 29.61 33.64
C ALA A 1092 -3.26 30.14 34.65
N ARG A 1093 -4.27 30.87 34.15
CA ARG A 1093 -5.41 31.38 34.94
C ARG A 1093 -6.33 30.23 35.32
N LEU A 1094 -6.59 30.02 36.61
CA LEU A 1094 -7.55 29.02 37.10
C LEU A 1094 -8.94 29.65 37.20
N LEU A 1095 -9.77 29.47 36.17
CA LEU A 1095 -11.11 30.07 36.07
C LEU A 1095 -12.18 29.28 36.85
N LEU A 1096 -11.95 27.98 37.03
CA LEU A 1096 -12.78 27.08 37.83
C LEU A 1096 -11.90 25.99 38.44
N ASP A 1097 -11.97 25.78 39.75
CA ASP A 1097 -11.18 24.79 40.49
C ASP A 1097 -12.07 23.68 41.07
N GLY A 1098 -11.94 22.46 40.54
CA GLY A 1098 -12.64 21.28 41.02
C GLY A 1098 -11.86 20.41 42.00
N ARG A 1099 -10.60 20.75 42.36
CA ARG A 1099 -9.68 19.85 43.07
C ARG A 1099 -10.14 19.44 44.47
N ASN A 1100 -10.78 20.37 45.18
CA ASN A 1100 -11.13 20.24 46.60
C ASN A 1100 -12.61 19.93 46.82
N ILE A 1101 -13.29 19.34 45.84
CA ILE A 1101 -14.70 18.97 45.97
C ILE A 1101 -14.87 17.80 46.95
N VAL A 1102 -15.89 17.91 47.81
CA VAL A 1102 -16.32 16.86 48.74
C VAL A 1102 -17.78 16.54 48.40
N VAL A 1103 -18.09 15.25 48.22
CA VAL A 1103 -19.45 14.77 47.94
C VAL A 1103 -20.00 14.15 49.24
N PRO A 1104 -21.12 14.66 49.79
CA PRO A 1104 -21.69 14.14 51.04
C PRO A 1104 -22.03 12.64 50.95
N GLY A 1105 -21.64 11.86 51.95
CA GLY A 1105 -21.80 10.41 51.99
C GLY A 1105 -20.76 9.62 51.16
N TYR A 1106 -19.86 10.32 50.46
CA TYR A 1106 -18.77 9.73 49.67
C TYR A 1106 -17.47 10.54 49.87
N GLU A 1107 -17.20 10.98 51.10
CA GLU A 1107 -16.11 11.90 51.46
C GLU A 1107 -14.72 11.35 51.12
N ASP A 1108 -14.51 10.04 51.25
CA ASP A 1108 -13.27 9.33 50.89
C ASP A 1108 -13.07 9.15 49.36
N GLY A 1109 -14.07 9.56 48.58
CA GLY A 1109 -14.18 9.29 47.14
C GLY A 1109 -13.20 10.04 46.24
N ASN A 1110 -12.95 9.45 45.08
CA ASN A 1110 -11.99 9.94 44.09
C ASN A 1110 -12.55 11.07 43.20
N PHE A 1111 -13.37 11.96 43.77
CA PHE A 1111 -13.99 13.06 43.04
C PHE A 1111 -13.02 14.20 42.71
N ILE A 1112 -13.19 14.77 41.52
CA ILE A 1112 -12.65 16.06 41.07
C ILE A 1112 -13.78 16.73 40.29
N GLY A 1113 -14.09 17.99 40.57
CA GLY A 1113 -15.10 18.76 39.85
C GLY A 1113 -14.60 19.28 38.49
N PRO A 1114 -15.50 19.83 37.66
CA PRO A 1114 -15.13 20.51 36.42
C PRO A 1114 -14.08 21.59 36.70
N THR A 1115 -12.93 21.52 36.02
CA THR A 1115 -11.81 22.45 36.20
C THR A 1115 -11.47 23.12 34.88
N ILE A 1116 -11.21 24.43 34.89
CA ILE A 1116 -10.88 25.21 33.69
C ILE A 1116 -9.61 26.03 33.94
N LEU A 1117 -8.57 25.74 33.14
CA LEU A 1117 -7.37 26.56 33.02
C LEU A 1117 -7.43 27.39 31.73
N SER A 1118 -6.90 28.60 31.78
CA SER A 1118 -6.95 29.61 30.71
C SER A 1118 -5.59 30.31 30.54
N GLY A 1119 -5.30 30.82 29.35
CA GLY A 1119 -3.95 31.30 29.01
C GLY A 1119 -2.91 30.17 28.99
N VAL A 1120 -3.30 28.96 28.61
CA VAL A 1120 -2.43 27.79 28.59
C VAL A 1120 -1.55 27.81 27.34
N THR A 1121 -0.23 27.65 27.49
CA THR A 1121 0.72 27.64 26.37
C THR A 1121 1.24 26.24 26.07
N ALA A 1122 1.73 26.02 24.84
CA ALA A 1122 2.15 24.69 24.36
C ALA A 1122 3.37 24.09 25.09
N ASP A 1123 4.08 24.90 25.87
CA ASP A 1123 5.22 24.52 26.70
C ASP A 1123 4.86 24.19 28.16
N MET A 1124 3.61 24.39 28.61
CA MET A 1124 3.19 24.00 29.97
C MET A 1124 3.08 22.47 30.10
N ASP A 1125 3.46 21.92 31.26
CA ASP A 1125 3.37 20.47 31.51
C ASP A 1125 1.92 19.96 31.54
N CYS A 1126 0.97 20.80 32.00
CA CYS A 1126 -0.46 20.52 31.89
C CYS A 1126 -0.93 20.40 30.42
N TYR A 1127 -0.25 21.02 29.46
CA TYR A 1127 -0.51 20.86 28.03
C TYR A 1127 0.23 19.65 27.44
N LYS A 1128 1.52 19.47 27.72
CA LYS A 1128 2.36 18.38 27.19
C LYS A 1128 1.83 16.98 27.55
N GLU A 1129 1.22 16.82 28.72
CA GLU A 1129 0.73 15.54 29.24
C GLU A 1129 -0.78 15.36 29.11
N GLU A 1130 -1.21 14.12 28.88
CA GLU A 1130 -2.63 13.72 28.90
C GLU A 1130 -3.14 13.76 30.34
N ILE A 1131 -4.07 14.67 30.67
CA ILE A 1131 -4.55 14.83 32.06
C ILE A 1131 -5.41 13.64 32.50
N PHE A 1132 -6.33 13.19 31.62
CA PHE A 1132 -7.25 12.07 31.88
C PHE A 1132 -8.12 12.26 33.14
N GLY A 1133 -8.66 13.46 33.27
CA GLY A 1133 -9.56 13.92 34.35
C GLY A 1133 -10.43 15.07 33.83
N PRO A 1134 -11.38 15.59 34.64
CA PRO A 1134 -12.37 16.58 34.20
C PRO A 1134 -11.79 18.00 34.14
N VAL A 1135 -10.86 18.23 33.21
CA VAL A 1135 -10.07 19.46 33.08
C VAL A 1135 -10.06 19.95 31.63
N LEU A 1136 -10.52 21.18 31.41
CA LEU A 1136 -10.39 21.91 30.14
C LEU A 1136 -9.20 22.88 30.20
N LEU A 1137 -8.43 22.90 29.10
CA LEU A 1137 -7.34 23.85 28.87
C LEU A 1137 -7.75 24.82 27.75
N CYS A 1138 -7.84 26.11 28.05
CA CYS A 1138 -8.14 27.14 27.06
C CYS A 1138 -6.84 27.79 26.59
N MET A 1139 -6.62 27.73 25.28
CA MET A 1139 -5.52 28.35 24.54
C MET A 1139 -6.10 29.41 23.60
N GLU A 1140 -5.24 30.33 23.18
CA GLU A 1140 -5.56 31.48 22.33
C GLU A 1140 -4.66 31.42 21.08
N ALA A 1141 -5.18 31.81 19.92
CA ALA A 1141 -4.42 31.93 18.67
C ALA A 1141 -4.87 33.17 17.87
N ASP A 1142 -3.91 33.86 17.24
CA ASP A 1142 -4.18 35.07 16.44
C ASP A 1142 -4.86 34.71 15.10
N SER A 1143 -4.74 33.47 14.66
CA SER A 1143 -5.25 33.00 13.37
C SER A 1143 -5.69 31.54 13.37
N PHE A 1144 -6.53 31.19 12.40
CA PHE A 1144 -6.96 29.81 12.17
C PHE A 1144 -5.80 28.92 11.72
N GLU A 1145 -4.87 29.47 10.93
CA GLU A 1145 -3.62 28.85 10.51
C GLU A 1145 -2.74 28.47 11.70
N GLU A 1146 -2.60 29.38 12.67
CA GLU A 1146 -1.87 29.11 13.92
C GLU A 1146 -2.58 28.07 14.78
N ALA A 1147 -3.92 28.13 14.89
CA ALA A 1147 -4.69 27.13 15.61
C ALA A 1147 -4.48 25.71 15.04
N ILE A 1148 -4.51 25.55 13.70
CA ILE A 1148 -4.14 24.28 13.04
C ILE A 1148 -2.68 23.89 13.38
N HIS A 1149 -1.76 24.85 13.37
CA HIS A 1149 -0.35 24.61 13.69
C HIS A 1149 -0.13 24.13 15.15
N PHE A 1150 -0.87 24.64 16.13
CA PHE A 1150 -0.82 24.18 17.52
C PHE A 1150 -1.30 22.73 17.67
N VAL A 1151 -2.41 22.36 17.02
CA VAL A 1151 -2.90 20.97 17.07
C VAL A 1151 -1.95 20.04 16.33
N ASN A 1152 -1.44 20.43 15.15
CA ASN A 1152 -0.50 19.61 14.39
C ASN A 1152 0.87 19.45 15.06
N ARG A 1153 1.32 20.42 15.86
CA ARG A 1153 2.53 20.30 16.68
C ARG A 1153 2.37 19.41 17.91
N ASN A 1154 1.17 18.95 18.24
CA ASN A 1154 0.98 18.00 19.31
C ASN A 1154 1.54 16.61 18.92
N LYS A 1155 2.10 15.89 19.91
CA LYS A 1155 2.62 14.52 19.75
C LYS A 1155 1.48 13.51 19.48
N TYR A 1156 0.31 13.79 20.02
CA TYR A 1156 -0.90 12.99 19.87
C TYR A 1156 -1.65 13.34 18.58
N GLY A 1157 -2.47 12.41 18.11
CA GLY A 1157 -3.19 12.52 16.85
C GLY A 1157 -4.47 11.68 16.81
N ASN A 1158 -5.14 11.53 17.95
CA ASN A 1158 -6.36 10.73 18.05
C ASN A 1158 -7.54 11.43 17.34
N GLY A 1159 -8.07 12.52 17.90
CA GLY A 1159 -9.11 13.32 17.27
C GLY A 1159 -8.94 14.83 17.45
N ALA A 1160 -9.56 15.60 16.56
CA ALA A 1160 -9.68 17.06 16.67
C ALA A 1160 -11.03 17.54 16.11
N ALA A 1161 -11.52 18.68 16.58
CA ALA A 1161 -12.78 19.29 16.16
C ALA A 1161 -12.61 20.75 15.73
N ILE A 1162 -13.48 21.24 14.86
CA ILE A 1162 -13.66 22.67 14.55
C ILE A 1162 -15.12 23.07 14.75
N PHE A 1163 -15.33 24.25 15.34
CA PHE A 1163 -16.63 24.92 15.41
C PHE A 1163 -16.60 26.18 14.54
N THR A 1164 -17.51 26.26 13.56
CA THR A 1164 -17.57 27.31 12.52
C THR A 1164 -18.84 27.16 11.67
N THR A 1165 -19.33 28.23 11.05
CA THR A 1165 -20.35 28.16 9.98
C THR A 1165 -19.74 28.24 8.57
N SER A 1166 -18.47 28.60 8.46
CA SER A 1166 -17.70 28.65 7.22
C SER A 1166 -17.32 27.26 6.70
N GLY A 1167 -18.02 26.82 5.65
CA GLY A 1167 -17.66 25.60 4.90
C GLY A 1167 -16.25 25.63 4.31
N ALA A 1168 -15.68 26.81 4.06
CA ALA A 1168 -14.30 26.97 3.62
C ALA A 1168 -13.31 26.66 4.75
N ALA A 1169 -13.58 27.15 5.97
CA ALA A 1169 -12.77 26.84 7.14
C ALA A 1169 -12.88 25.34 7.50
N ALA A 1170 -14.09 24.79 7.50
CA ALA A 1170 -14.32 23.37 7.73
C ALA A 1170 -13.56 22.47 6.74
N ARG A 1171 -13.60 22.80 5.43
CA ARG A 1171 -12.86 22.04 4.41
C ARG A 1171 -11.34 22.19 4.54
N LYS A 1172 -10.84 23.37 4.94
CA LYS A 1172 -9.42 23.60 5.23
C LYS A 1172 -8.96 22.76 6.42
N PHE A 1173 -9.67 22.82 7.55
CA PHE A 1173 -9.42 21.99 8.73
C PHE A 1173 -9.33 20.51 8.35
N GLN A 1174 -10.35 20.01 7.64
CA GLN A 1174 -10.45 18.62 7.18
C GLN A 1174 -9.34 18.17 6.18
N THR A 1175 -8.52 19.10 5.67
CA THR A 1175 -7.43 18.79 4.72
C THR A 1175 -6.05 19.03 5.33
N GLU A 1176 -5.92 19.98 6.26
CA GLU A 1176 -4.64 20.37 6.86
C GLU A 1176 -4.42 19.79 8.26
N ILE A 1177 -5.47 19.33 8.96
CA ILE A 1177 -5.33 18.67 10.27
C ILE A 1177 -4.75 17.26 10.08
N GLU A 1178 -3.84 16.87 10.96
CA GLU A 1178 -3.16 15.56 10.93
C GLU A 1178 -3.74 14.56 11.93
N ALA A 1179 -4.94 14.79 12.49
CA ALA A 1179 -5.59 13.92 13.47
C ALA A 1179 -6.39 12.78 12.81
N GLY A 1180 -6.48 11.62 13.48
CA GLY A 1180 -7.13 10.42 12.95
C GLY A 1180 -8.66 10.50 12.85
N GLN A 1181 -9.29 11.29 13.72
CA GLN A 1181 -10.71 11.65 13.70
C GLN A 1181 -10.88 13.16 13.54
N VAL A 1182 -11.85 13.58 12.74
CA VAL A 1182 -12.10 15.00 12.43
C VAL A 1182 -13.58 15.33 12.65
N GLY A 1183 -13.86 16.23 13.60
CA GLY A 1183 -15.20 16.73 13.90
C GLY A 1183 -15.42 18.11 13.28
N ILE A 1184 -16.57 18.32 12.62
CA ILE A 1184 -17.02 19.62 12.12
C ILE A 1184 -18.35 19.92 12.80
N ASN A 1185 -18.34 20.88 13.72
CA ASN A 1185 -19.42 21.16 14.69
C ASN A 1185 -19.85 19.95 15.56
N VAL A 1186 -19.02 18.91 15.61
CA VAL A 1186 -19.21 17.69 16.42
C VAL A 1186 -17.98 17.54 17.33
N PRO A 1187 -18.14 17.55 18.67
CA PRO A 1187 -17.00 17.56 19.58
C PRO A 1187 -16.28 16.21 19.70
N ILE A 1188 -17.03 15.11 19.61
CA ILE A 1188 -16.56 13.73 19.76
C ILE A 1188 -16.87 12.99 18.45
N PRO A 1189 -15.98 13.09 17.44
CA PRO A 1189 -16.09 12.33 16.19
C PRO A 1189 -15.69 10.87 16.41
N VAL A 1190 -16.51 10.08 17.11
CA VAL A 1190 -16.33 8.62 17.21
C VAL A 1190 -17.09 7.93 16.07
N PRO A 1191 -16.41 7.17 15.19
CA PRO A 1191 -17.05 6.54 14.04
C PRO A 1191 -18.08 5.48 14.46
N LEU A 1192 -19.09 5.26 13.61
CA LEU A 1192 -19.95 4.07 13.73
C LEU A 1192 -19.21 2.80 13.26
N PRO A 1193 -19.53 1.60 13.78
CA PRO A 1193 -18.69 0.41 13.57
C PRO A 1193 -18.51 -0.16 12.16
N PHE A 1194 -19.20 0.39 11.15
CA PHE A 1194 -18.93 0.09 9.74
C PHE A 1194 -17.76 0.91 9.15
N PHE A 1195 -17.41 2.03 9.79
CA PHE A 1195 -16.09 2.64 9.72
C PHE A 1195 -15.18 2.04 10.81
N SER A 1196 -13.91 2.42 10.87
CA SER A 1196 -12.94 1.91 11.85
C SER A 1196 -12.43 3.02 12.77
N PHE A 1197 -12.07 2.71 14.02
CA PHE A 1197 -11.46 3.70 14.92
C PHE A 1197 -10.04 4.04 14.49
N THR A 1198 -9.89 5.10 13.68
CA THR A 1198 -8.63 5.66 13.22
C THR A 1198 -7.98 6.56 14.28
N GLY A 1199 -6.69 6.32 14.54
CA GLY A 1199 -5.80 7.23 15.25
C GLY A 1199 -4.52 7.50 14.43
N SER A 1200 -3.73 8.48 14.84
CA SER A 1200 -2.49 8.87 14.15
C SER A 1200 -1.40 9.35 15.13
N LYS A 1201 -0.18 9.61 14.60
CA LYS A 1201 0.99 10.06 15.38
C LYS A 1201 1.23 9.14 16.59
N ALA A 1202 1.60 9.67 17.75
CA ALA A 1202 1.80 8.87 18.95
C ALA A 1202 0.49 8.29 19.55
N SER A 1203 -0.69 8.57 19.00
CA SER A 1203 -1.95 7.97 19.46
C SER A 1203 -2.25 6.60 18.83
N PHE A 1204 -1.52 6.16 17.80
CA PHE A 1204 -1.71 4.84 17.22
C PHE A 1204 -0.41 4.24 16.65
N ALA A 1205 -0.14 2.98 16.95
CA ALA A 1205 0.95 2.20 16.36
C ALA A 1205 0.42 0.91 15.73
N GLY A 1206 0.81 0.68 14.47
CA GLY A 1206 0.25 -0.33 13.57
C GLY A 1206 -0.30 0.30 12.30
N ASP A 1207 -0.94 -0.54 11.48
CA ASP A 1207 -1.28 -0.22 10.08
C ASP A 1207 -2.77 -0.36 9.78
N LEU A 1208 -3.45 -1.25 10.52
CA LEU A 1208 -4.88 -1.54 10.42
C LEU A 1208 -5.56 -1.21 11.75
N ASN A 1209 -6.71 -0.54 11.65
CA ASN A 1209 -7.45 0.05 12.76
C ASN A 1209 -8.56 -0.86 13.31
N PHE A 1210 -9.08 -0.50 14.48
CA PHE A 1210 -10.07 -1.29 15.21
C PHE A 1210 -11.44 -1.31 14.50
N TYR A 1211 -12.08 -2.49 14.52
CA TYR A 1211 -13.40 -2.80 13.94
C TYR A 1211 -13.61 -2.29 12.50
N GLY A 1212 -14.84 -2.37 11.99
CA GLY A 1212 -15.14 -2.15 10.58
C GLY A 1212 -14.31 -3.04 9.63
N LYS A 1213 -14.09 -2.55 8.41
CA LYS A 1213 -13.29 -3.26 7.39
C LYS A 1213 -11.82 -3.43 7.81
N ALA A 1214 -11.23 -2.46 8.52
CA ALA A 1214 -9.84 -2.57 8.95
C ALA A 1214 -9.66 -3.65 10.03
N GLY A 1215 -10.62 -3.81 10.95
CA GLY A 1215 -10.62 -4.90 11.93
C GLY A 1215 -10.76 -6.29 11.30
N VAL A 1216 -11.57 -6.41 10.24
CA VAL A 1216 -11.65 -7.66 9.46
C VAL A 1216 -10.33 -7.97 8.75
N ASN A 1217 -9.66 -6.98 8.15
CA ASN A 1217 -8.31 -7.14 7.60
C ASN A 1217 -7.26 -7.40 8.69
N PHE A 1218 -7.43 -6.90 9.92
CA PHE A 1218 -6.50 -7.18 11.02
C PHE A 1218 -6.58 -8.64 11.47
N TYR A 1219 -7.80 -9.18 11.62
CA TYR A 1219 -8.08 -10.53 12.08
C TYR A 1219 -8.19 -11.59 10.96
N THR A 1220 -7.93 -11.25 9.70
CA THR A 1220 -7.82 -12.21 8.59
C THR A 1220 -6.55 -11.97 7.77
N GLN A 1221 -6.04 -13.02 7.12
CA GLN A 1221 -5.01 -12.91 6.08
C GLN A 1221 -5.65 -13.20 4.72
N ILE A 1222 -5.14 -12.55 3.67
CA ILE A 1222 -5.46 -12.95 2.31
C ILE A 1222 -4.53 -14.12 1.92
N LYS A 1223 -5.12 -15.19 1.40
CA LYS A 1223 -4.43 -16.25 0.66
C LYS A 1223 -4.84 -16.13 -0.81
N THR A 1224 -3.87 -16.06 -1.71
CA THR A 1224 -4.09 -15.95 -3.15
C THR A 1224 -3.94 -17.33 -3.79
N ILE A 1225 -4.98 -17.80 -4.47
CA ILE A 1225 -4.98 -19.05 -5.23
C ILE A 1225 -4.94 -18.71 -6.72
N THR A 1226 -4.01 -19.30 -7.46
CA THR A 1226 -3.97 -19.26 -8.93
C THR A 1226 -4.11 -20.68 -9.45
N GLN A 1227 -5.09 -20.91 -10.33
CA GLN A 1227 -5.42 -22.25 -10.83
C GLN A 1227 -5.39 -22.33 -12.35
N GLN A 1228 -5.03 -23.51 -12.86
CA GLN A 1228 -5.18 -23.91 -14.25
C GLN A 1228 -5.86 -25.29 -14.32
N TRP A 1229 -6.84 -25.41 -15.22
CA TRP A 1229 -7.42 -26.69 -15.59
C TRP A 1229 -7.40 -26.75 -17.12
N LYS A 1230 -6.73 -27.78 -17.67
CA LYS A 1230 -6.49 -27.96 -19.10
C LYS A 1230 -6.96 -29.34 -19.52
N ASP A 1231 -7.69 -29.41 -20.62
CA ASP A 1231 -7.86 -30.65 -21.36
C ASP A 1231 -6.50 -31.14 -21.86
N LEU A 1232 -6.26 -32.46 -21.78
CA LEU A 1232 -4.99 -33.07 -22.18
C LEU A 1232 -4.90 -33.15 -23.71
N PRO A 1233 -4.01 -32.34 -24.32
CA PRO A 1233 -2.87 -32.97 -24.98
C PRO A 1233 -1.54 -32.24 -24.72
N GLY A 1234 -0.45 -33.00 -24.63
CA GLY A 1234 0.91 -32.45 -24.53
C GLY A 1234 1.44 -32.01 -25.90
N GLY A 1235 2.10 -30.85 -25.97
CA GLY A 1235 2.67 -30.33 -27.22
C GLY A 1235 3.34 -28.95 -27.15
N GLY A 1236 3.65 -28.44 -25.94
CA GLY A 1236 4.38 -27.19 -25.76
C GLY A 1236 5.73 -27.46 -25.09
N GLY A 1237 6.82 -26.97 -25.68
CA GLY A 1237 8.16 -27.06 -25.10
C GLY A 1237 8.32 -26.21 -23.83
N VAL A 1238 9.41 -26.46 -23.10
CA VAL A 1238 9.78 -25.70 -21.90
C VAL A 1238 9.98 -24.21 -22.23
N SER A 1239 9.56 -23.31 -21.35
CA SER A 1239 10.00 -21.92 -21.37
C SER A 1239 10.28 -21.45 -19.94
N LEU A 1240 11.56 -21.21 -19.65
CA LEU A 1240 12.03 -20.76 -18.33
C LEU A 1240 11.64 -19.32 -17.96
N ALA A 1241 11.18 -18.52 -18.93
CA ALA A 1241 10.74 -17.16 -18.69
C ALA A 1241 9.39 -17.13 -17.97
N MET A 1242 9.23 -16.18 -17.05
CA MET A 1242 7.97 -15.98 -16.33
C MET A 1242 6.79 -15.81 -17.30
N PRO A 1243 5.59 -16.35 -16.97
CA PRO A 1243 4.36 -15.95 -17.61
C PRO A 1243 4.17 -14.43 -17.52
N THR A 1244 3.62 -13.82 -18.55
CA THR A 1244 3.29 -12.39 -18.65
C THR A 1244 1.94 -12.22 -19.35
N SER A 1245 1.23 -11.12 -19.09
CA SER A 1245 -0.08 -10.87 -19.72
C SER A 1245 0.00 -10.55 -21.22
N GLN A 1246 1.19 -10.19 -21.72
CA GLN A 1246 1.40 -9.64 -23.06
C GLN A 1246 2.41 -10.46 -23.86
N LYS A 1247 1.95 -11.10 -24.94
CA LYS A 1247 2.84 -11.42 -26.07
C LYS A 1247 3.08 -10.14 -26.86
N LEU A 1248 4.32 -9.66 -26.84
CA LEU A 1248 4.84 -8.60 -27.74
C LEU A 1248 5.22 -9.18 -29.11
#